data_AF-A0AAN7CWJ5-F1
#
_entry.id   AF-A0AAN7CWJ5-F1
#
_cell.length_a   1.000
_cell.length_b   1.000
_cell.length_c   1.000
_cell.angle_alpha   90.00
_cell.angle_beta   90.00
_cell.angle_gamma   90.00
#
_symmetry.space_group_name_H-M   'P 1'
#
loop_
_entity.id
_entity.type
_entity.pdbx_description
1 polymer ?
#
loop_
_entity_poly.entity_id
_entity_poly.type
_entity_poly.pdbx_seq_one_letter_code
_entity_poly.pdbx_strand_id
1 'polypeptide(L)'
;MAVNRSVIHFTEAMKMVYGDIDHLSEDAARNWIAPDKPGAGGHRGRYLWTDAFGVVNLITLSRETSSPVYLTLAQQLVKTVHDVLGRTRDGSARLPRATDAEPLRGGLRIGKVAEHGLDCDGQYHHYLTLWMFALNRLALATGEGHYNQLAVQLAKAIHPHFVIHRDGRDGNDSAIRMVWKISTDMNTVLVPSEGHLDPATGFVVYRLLQQTAERLDGASSSSGALTREIDDYKRLMSRGGKMTPSRDPLDLGMGLWMCHFFKEEEWATRLGRDSLEMAKAILDTKKGLMARDASRRLAFREFGTCLGLRCYGADEEIENRVRAVVEFWHRHIESSTEEDLRPISLVMYAAALIPGGNAGTVPIGKRSIPAIFARGGTSNGLVLWKADLPHISQCIVADVEFTFVQVGVKDGKLDMAGNCGNMLSIVGPIAFEAGLSQTREPKTNSETGERTAVVRILNTNTRKVVHSRFLVSGEPPSYSPQGTYEMDGVPGTQSRINLGFINPGGAATGKTLPTGNPVDTLKLPDGSTIETSLVDVSNPGVFVRVADLGIQDPASLDPAAVEADVPLKARLEHIRQAGASLMGLDPDTQSVPKIVLVFPSEVTQQSRGINVKCLALSMGQAHKAVPLTLGLCLGAAARLPGTIPNQLAVGVDGSDTIVVGHPGGKLDIAAQVEDGQVLAVDLSRTARVLMTGSAFY
;
A
#
# COMPACT_ATOMS: atom_id res chain seq x y z
N MET A 1 19.87 2.51 -17.12
CA MET A 1 18.60 1.74 -17.09
C MET A 1 18.92 0.25 -17.09
N ALA A 2 18.81 -0.43 -15.95
CA ALA A 2 18.81 -1.89 -15.89
C ALA A 2 17.40 -2.29 -15.44
N VAL A 3 16.54 -2.69 -16.38
CA VAL A 3 15.23 -3.24 -16.05
C VAL A 3 15.47 -4.51 -15.22
N ASN A 4 14.73 -4.68 -14.11
CA ASN A 4 14.83 -5.87 -13.28
C ASN A 4 14.53 -7.11 -14.15
N ARG A 5 15.55 -7.91 -14.46
CA ARG A 5 15.48 -9.05 -15.37
C ARG A 5 14.39 -10.06 -14.97
N SER A 6 14.10 -10.16 -13.67
CA SER A 6 13.02 -11.01 -13.16
C SER A 6 11.63 -10.52 -13.56
N VAL A 7 11.40 -9.20 -13.59
CA VAL A 7 10.11 -8.61 -14.01
C VAL A 7 9.89 -8.81 -15.51
N ILE A 8 10.94 -8.73 -16.33
CA ILE A 8 10.86 -9.01 -17.76
C ILE A 8 10.40 -10.45 -17.99
N HIS A 9 11.13 -11.43 -17.47
CA HIS A 9 10.79 -12.84 -17.65
C HIS A 9 9.43 -13.21 -17.04
N PHE A 10 9.06 -12.57 -15.93
CA PHE A 10 7.73 -12.71 -15.34
C PHE A 10 6.65 -12.25 -16.33
N THR A 11 6.82 -11.06 -16.91
CA THR A 11 5.86 -10.46 -17.84
C THR A 11 5.76 -11.28 -19.12
N GLU A 12 6.90 -11.72 -19.68
CA GLU A 12 6.95 -12.61 -20.85
C GLU A 12 6.19 -13.91 -20.61
N ALA A 13 6.40 -14.57 -19.46
CA ALA A 13 5.68 -15.79 -19.11
C ALA A 13 4.17 -15.58 -19.03
N MET A 14 3.73 -14.44 -18.47
CA MET A 14 2.32 -14.08 -18.43
C MET A 14 1.74 -13.80 -19.82
N LYS A 15 2.49 -13.15 -20.72
CA LYS A 15 2.07 -12.89 -22.10
C LYS A 15 1.89 -14.17 -22.92
N MET A 16 2.73 -15.17 -22.67
CA MET A 16 2.60 -16.48 -23.32
C MET A 16 1.32 -17.22 -22.93
N VAL A 17 0.65 -16.84 -21.83
CA VAL A 17 -0.62 -17.44 -21.39
C VAL A 17 -1.80 -16.54 -21.73
N TYR A 18 -1.69 -15.24 -21.46
CA TYR A 18 -2.80 -14.28 -21.53
C TYR A 18 -2.76 -13.36 -22.76
N GLY A 19 -1.84 -13.59 -23.70
CA GLY A 19 -1.66 -12.74 -24.88
C GLY A 19 -0.96 -11.42 -24.54
N ASP A 20 -1.05 -10.45 -25.45
CA ASP A 20 -0.41 -9.16 -25.20
C ASP A 20 -1.16 -8.37 -24.12
N ILE A 21 -0.51 -8.24 -22.97
CA ILE A 21 -1.01 -7.55 -21.78
C ILE A 21 -0.16 -6.30 -21.45
N ASP A 22 0.89 -6.05 -22.22
CA ASP A 22 1.73 -4.86 -22.09
C ASP A 22 1.15 -3.67 -22.85
N HIS A 23 1.48 -2.47 -22.39
CA HIS A 23 1.18 -1.20 -23.09
C HIS A 23 -0.30 -0.97 -23.45
N LEU A 24 -1.21 -1.74 -22.86
CA LEU A 24 -2.65 -1.50 -23.01
C LEU A 24 -3.00 -0.17 -22.34
N SER A 25 -3.82 0.63 -23.03
CA SER A 25 -4.50 1.75 -22.38
C SER A 25 -5.50 1.23 -21.35
N GLU A 26 -5.91 2.07 -20.41
CA GLU A 26 -6.95 1.68 -19.43
C GLU A 26 -8.27 1.25 -20.11
N ASP A 27 -8.65 1.92 -21.20
CA ASP A 27 -9.85 1.55 -21.96
C ASP A 27 -9.68 0.19 -22.65
N ALA A 28 -8.51 -0.09 -23.21
CA ALA A 28 -8.22 -1.40 -23.78
C ALA A 28 -8.25 -2.49 -22.69
N ALA A 29 -7.71 -2.19 -21.50
CA ALA A 29 -7.73 -3.11 -20.36
C ALA A 29 -9.14 -3.37 -19.82
N ARG A 30 -10.01 -2.34 -19.76
CA ARG A 30 -11.42 -2.48 -19.35
C ARG A 30 -12.24 -3.37 -20.30
N ASN A 31 -11.85 -3.40 -21.58
CA ASN A 31 -12.51 -4.20 -22.61
C ASN A 31 -11.75 -5.50 -22.94
N TRP A 32 -10.65 -5.77 -22.25
CA TRP A 32 -9.84 -6.95 -22.50
C TRP A 32 -10.57 -8.22 -22.07
N ILE A 33 -10.56 -9.21 -22.94
CA ILE A 33 -11.07 -10.56 -22.67
C ILE A 33 -9.89 -11.49 -22.77
N ALA A 34 -9.63 -12.25 -21.70
CA ALA A 34 -8.55 -13.23 -21.72
C ALA A 34 -8.72 -14.16 -22.94
N PRO A 35 -7.66 -14.44 -23.71
CA PRO A 35 -7.81 -15.17 -24.95
C PRO A 35 -8.11 -16.65 -24.71
N ASP A 36 -8.75 -17.31 -25.68
CA ASP A 36 -8.90 -18.77 -25.71
C ASP A 36 -7.59 -19.45 -26.16
N LYS A 37 -6.76 -18.75 -26.94
CA LYS A 37 -5.41 -19.15 -27.39
C LYS A 37 -4.44 -17.94 -27.37
N PRO A 38 -3.23 -18.03 -26.79
CA PRO A 38 -2.61 -19.24 -26.23
C PRO A 38 -3.36 -19.82 -25.02
N GLY A 39 -3.96 -18.95 -24.19
CA GLY A 39 -4.93 -19.32 -23.16
C GLY A 39 -4.31 -20.06 -21.97
N ALA A 40 -5.10 -20.21 -20.90
CA ALA A 40 -4.68 -20.89 -19.67
C ALA A 40 -4.65 -22.44 -19.82
N GLY A 41 -4.82 -22.95 -21.03
CA GLY A 41 -5.18 -24.35 -21.29
C GLY A 41 -6.64 -24.64 -20.92
N GLY A 42 -7.07 -25.89 -21.11
CA GLY A 42 -8.41 -26.31 -20.71
C GLY A 42 -9.55 -25.84 -21.62
N HIS A 43 -10.77 -26.08 -21.17
CA HIS A 43 -12.00 -25.83 -21.92
C HIS A 43 -12.20 -24.33 -22.16
N ARG A 44 -12.19 -23.92 -23.44
CA ARG A 44 -12.25 -22.51 -23.88
C ARG A 44 -11.12 -21.66 -23.26
N GLY A 45 -9.92 -22.24 -23.22
CA GLY A 45 -8.72 -21.54 -22.75
C GLY A 45 -8.75 -21.12 -21.28
N ARG A 46 -9.56 -21.79 -20.46
CA ARG A 46 -9.62 -21.58 -19.01
C ARG A 46 -9.33 -22.85 -18.25
N TYR A 47 -8.49 -22.70 -17.22
CA TYR A 47 -8.14 -23.76 -16.30
C TYR A 47 -7.93 -23.16 -14.92
N LEU A 48 -8.76 -23.56 -13.96
CA LEU A 48 -9.00 -22.78 -12.73
C LEU A 48 -7.72 -22.54 -11.91
N TRP A 49 -6.80 -23.50 -11.86
CA TRP A 49 -5.51 -23.32 -11.19
C TRP A 49 -4.65 -22.28 -11.90
N THR A 50 -4.53 -22.40 -13.21
CA THR A 50 -3.73 -21.49 -14.04
C THR A 50 -4.26 -20.05 -13.91
N ASP A 51 -5.58 -19.90 -13.96
CA ASP A 51 -6.24 -18.60 -13.84
C ASP A 51 -6.16 -18.02 -12.41
N ALA A 52 -6.22 -18.86 -11.36
CA ALA A 52 -6.03 -18.40 -9.98
C ALA A 52 -4.65 -17.76 -9.79
N PHE A 53 -3.59 -18.43 -10.27
CA PHE A 53 -2.26 -17.84 -10.30
C PHE A 53 -2.15 -16.68 -11.28
N GLY A 54 -2.91 -16.70 -12.39
CA GLY A 54 -3.00 -15.59 -13.33
C GLY A 54 -3.45 -14.28 -12.66
N VAL A 55 -4.54 -14.32 -11.90
CA VAL A 55 -5.05 -13.19 -11.13
C VAL A 55 -4.00 -12.69 -10.12
N VAL A 56 -3.42 -13.61 -9.35
CA VAL A 56 -2.38 -13.27 -8.36
C VAL A 56 -1.14 -12.65 -9.01
N ASN A 57 -0.74 -13.17 -10.17
CA ASN A 57 0.41 -12.68 -10.93
C ASN A 57 0.14 -11.31 -11.57
N LEU A 58 -1.08 -11.05 -12.05
CA LEU A 58 -1.48 -9.73 -12.56
C LEU A 58 -1.50 -8.67 -11.44
N ILE A 59 -1.98 -9.04 -10.24
CA ILE A 59 -1.86 -8.18 -9.05
C ILE A 59 -0.38 -7.89 -8.75
N THR A 60 0.48 -8.90 -8.88
CA THR A 60 1.93 -8.76 -8.67
C THR A 60 2.55 -7.82 -9.69
N LEU A 61 2.22 -7.96 -10.98
CA LEU A 61 2.67 -7.06 -12.04
C LEU A 61 2.22 -5.63 -11.79
N SER A 62 0.98 -5.42 -11.36
CA SER A 62 0.50 -4.08 -11.00
C SER A 62 1.39 -3.42 -9.95
N ARG A 63 1.83 -4.18 -8.96
CA ARG A 63 2.71 -3.70 -7.88
C ARG A 63 4.15 -3.48 -8.35
N GLU A 64 4.74 -4.44 -9.05
CA GLU A 64 6.14 -4.38 -9.49
C GLU A 64 6.38 -3.31 -10.55
N THR A 65 5.38 -3.05 -11.39
CA THR A 65 5.45 -2.03 -12.45
C THR A 65 4.81 -0.70 -12.07
N SER A 66 4.11 -0.66 -10.93
CA SER A 66 3.26 0.49 -10.53
C SER A 66 2.20 0.87 -11.57
N SER A 67 1.79 -0.07 -12.43
CA SER A 67 0.76 0.16 -13.45
C SER A 67 -0.62 -0.35 -12.99
N PRO A 68 -1.64 0.51 -12.93
CA PRO A 68 -3.00 0.09 -12.54
C PRO A 68 -3.67 -0.81 -13.58
N VAL A 69 -3.19 -0.79 -14.83
CA VAL A 69 -3.72 -1.60 -15.95
C VAL A 69 -3.77 -3.08 -15.62
N TYR A 70 -2.73 -3.64 -15.00
CA TYR A 70 -2.71 -5.06 -14.64
C TYR A 70 -3.75 -5.42 -13.58
N LEU A 71 -4.13 -4.49 -12.71
CA LEU A 71 -5.20 -4.72 -11.75
C LEU A 71 -6.56 -4.80 -12.48
N THR A 72 -6.78 -3.93 -13.46
CA THR A 72 -7.97 -4.02 -14.35
C THR A 72 -8.00 -5.34 -15.13
N LEU A 73 -6.85 -5.80 -15.65
CA LEU A 73 -6.77 -7.12 -16.30
C LEU A 73 -7.10 -8.26 -15.34
N ALA A 74 -6.67 -8.19 -14.08
CA ALA A 74 -7.03 -9.18 -13.05
C ALA A 74 -8.55 -9.23 -12.82
N GLN A 75 -9.21 -8.07 -12.77
CA GLN A 75 -10.67 -7.96 -12.66
C GLN A 75 -11.37 -8.58 -13.88
N GLN A 76 -10.89 -8.29 -15.10
CA GLN A 76 -11.44 -8.90 -16.32
C GLN A 76 -11.21 -10.41 -16.41
N LEU A 77 -10.06 -10.90 -15.93
CA LEU A 77 -9.78 -12.32 -15.85
C LEU A 77 -10.77 -13.02 -14.91
N VAL A 78 -11.04 -12.45 -13.73
CA VAL A 78 -12.06 -12.95 -12.79
C VAL A 78 -13.42 -13.05 -13.47
N LYS A 79 -13.87 -11.98 -14.15
CA LYS A 79 -15.13 -11.98 -14.90
C LYS A 79 -15.15 -13.10 -15.93
N THR A 80 -14.09 -13.23 -16.72
CA THR A 80 -14.04 -14.24 -17.77
C THR A 80 -14.04 -15.66 -17.23
N VAL A 81 -13.35 -15.92 -16.11
CA VAL A 81 -13.40 -17.22 -15.43
C VAL A 81 -14.80 -17.53 -14.94
N HIS A 82 -15.52 -16.57 -14.35
CA HIS A 82 -16.89 -16.80 -13.88
C HIS A 82 -17.86 -17.05 -15.05
N ASP A 83 -17.64 -16.41 -16.19
CA ASP A 83 -18.46 -16.58 -17.39
C ASP A 83 -18.13 -17.84 -18.19
N VAL A 84 -16.93 -18.40 -18.06
CA VAL A 84 -16.56 -19.67 -18.71
C VAL A 84 -16.76 -20.85 -17.76
N LEU A 85 -16.11 -20.83 -16.59
CA LEU A 85 -16.06 -21.96 -15.65
C LEU A 85 -17.22 -21.97 -14.64
N GLY A 86 -17.90 -20.84 -14.43
CA GLY A 86 -19.14 -20.74 -13.64
C GLY A 86 -20.42 -21.02 -14.44
N ARG A 87 -20.27 -21.45 -15.70
CA ARG A 87 -21.37 -21.82 -16.60
C ARG A 87 -21.27 -23.28 -17.04
N THR A 88 -22.38 -23.80 -17.56
CA THR A 88 -22.43 -25.06 -18.31
C THR A 88 -21.42 -25.04 -19.47
N ARG A 89 -21.02 -26.21 -19.99
CA ARG A 89 -19.95 -26.29 -21.00
C ARG A 89 -20.29 -25.57 -22.30
N ASP A 90 -21.55 -25.63 -22.71
CA ASP A 90 -22.10 -24.86 -23.83
C ASP A 90 -22.23 -23.35 -23.55
N GLY A 91 -22.04 -22.92 -22.29
CA GLY A 91 -22.17 -21.53 -21.85
C GLY A 91 -23.61 -21.02 -21.71
N SER A 92 -24.61 -21.87 -21.94
CA SER A 92 -26.01 -21.45 -22.02
C SER A 92 -26.60 -21.03 -20.67
N ALA A 93 -26.14 -21.63 -19.57
CA ALA A 93 -26.65 -21.36 -18.22
C ALA A 93 -25.52 -21.28 -17.19
N ARG A 94 -25.80 -20.61 -16.06
CA ARG A 94 -24.96 -20.74 -14.85
C ARG A 94 -25.00 -22.18 -14.34
N LEU A 95 -23.98 -22.61 -13.59
CA LEU A 95 -23.99 -23.91 -12.94
C LEU A 95 -25.20 -24.07 -12.01
N PRO A 96 -25.68 -25.31 -11.74
CA PRO A 96 -26.82 -25.53 -10.86
C PRO A 96 -26.66 -24.82 -9.52
N ARG A 97 -27.71 -24.12 -9.06
CA ARG A 97 -27.78 -23.27 -7.85
C ARG A 97 -27.17 -21.87 -7.97
N ALA A 98 -26.49 -21.52 -9.07
CA ALA A 98 -26.00 -20.16 -9.32
C ALA A 98 -26.99 -19.30 -10.12
N THR A 99 -26.91 -17.99 -9.90
CA THR A 99 -27.63 -16.95 -10.66
C THR A 99 -26.64 -15.86 -11.06
N ASP A 100 -27.04 -14.89 -11.89
CA ASP A 100 -26.13 -13.77 -12.22
C ASP A 100 -25.84 -12.85 -11.01
N ALA A 101 -26.77 -12.76 -10.05
CA ALA A 101 -26.54 -12.05 -8.79
C ALA A 101 -25.68 -12.85 -7.80
N GLU A 102 -25.75 -14.18 -7.85
CA GLU A 102 -24.98 -15.09 -7.00
C GLU A 102 -24.22 -16.14 -7.83
N PRO A 103 -23.18 -15.70 -8.59
CA PRO A 103 -22.59 -16.50 -9.66
C PRO A 103 -21.79 -17.70 -9.18
N LEU A 104 -21.35 -17.74 -7.91
CA LEU A 104 -20.49 -18.79 -7.37
C LEU A 104 -21.24 -19.80 -6.48
N ARG A 105 -22.57 -19.67 -6.34
CA ARG A 105 -23.38 -20.64 -5.57
C ARG A 105 -23.43 -22.05 -6.15
N GLY A 106 -23.12 -22.18 -7.43
CA GLY A 106 -22.97 -23.47 -8.10
C GLY A 106 -21.55 -24.02 -8.08
N GLY A 107 -20.61 -23.31 -7.43
CA GLY A 107 -19.19 -23.62 -7.51
C GLY A 107 -18.57 -23.20 -8.85
N LEU A 108 -17.43 -23.80 -9.20
CA LEU A 108 -16.75 -23.58 -10.49
C LEU A 108 -16.22 -24.90 -11.04
N ARG A 109 -16.34 -25.08 -12.35
CA ARG A 109 -15.64 -26.15 -13.06
C ARG A 109 -14.14 -25.87 -13.04
N ILE A 110 -13.31 -26.91 -13.06
CA ILE A 110 -11.85 -26.73 -13.16
C ILE A 110 -11.36 -26.48 -14.59
N GLY A 111 -12.18 -26.82 -15.59
CA GLY A 111 -11.89 -26.52 -17.00
C GLY A 111 -11.20 -27.66 -17.74
N LYS A 112 -11.37 -28.93 -17.34
CA LYS A 112 -10.84 -30.05 -18.15
C LYS A 112 -11.57 -30.17 -19.50
N VAL A 113 -10.84 -30.60 -20.51
CA VAL A 113 -11.38 -30.78 -21.87
C VAL A 113 -12.36 -31.94 -21.92
N ALA A 114 -12.06 -33.06 -21.25
CA ALA A 114 -12.96 -34.21 -21.18
C ALA A 114 -14.18 -33.92 -20.28
N GLU A 115 -15.39 -34.14 -20.79
CA GLU A 115 -16.63 -33.99 -20.03
C GLU A 115 -16.99 -35.23 -19.20
N HIS A 116 -16.57 -36.41 -19.66
CA HIS A 116 -16.87 -37.70 -19.05
C HIS A 116 -15.60 -38.54 -18.86
N GLY A 117 -15.68 -39.58 -18.05
CA GLY A 117 -14.57 -40.49 -17.74
C GLY A 117 -13.90 -40.20 -16.39
N LEU A 118 -12.88 -41.01 -16.05
CA LEU A 118 -12.19 -40.92 -14.75
C LEU A 118 -11.50 -39.57 -14.53
N ASP A 119 -11.07 -38.92 -15.62
CA ASP A 119 -10.38 -37.64 -15.62
C ASP A 119 -11.23 -36.48 -16.17
N CYS A 120 -12.55 -36.58 -16.03
CA CYS A 120 -13.48 -35.56 -16.50
C CYS A 120 -13.33 -34.20 -15.79
N ASP A 121 -13.96 -33.18 -16.35
CA ASP A 121 -14.23 -31.93 -15.67
C ASP A 121 -15.05 -32.14 -14.39
N GLY A 122 -14.97 -31.20 -13.48
CA GLY A 122 -15.57 -31.33 -12.16
C GLY A 122 -15.18 -30.18 -11.27
N GLN A 123 -15.43 -30.32 -9.98
CA GLN A 123 -14.99 -29.37 -8.98
C GLN A 123 -14.01 -30.06 -8.05
N TYR A 124 -12.85 -29.42 -7.83
CA TYR A 124 -11.79 -29.92 -6.95
C TYR A 124 -11.61 -28.94 -5.82
N HIS A 125 -11.60 -29.45 -4.59
CA HIS A 125 -11.53 -28.60 -3.41
C HIS A 125 -10.35 -27.63 -3.46
N HIS A 126 -9.15 -28.14 -3.69
CA HIS A 126 -7.94 -27.32 -3.67
C HIS A 126 -7.84 -26.30 -4.84
N TYR A 127 -8.46 -26.58 -6.00
CA TYR A 127 -8.54 -25.60 -7.08
C TYR A 127 -9.46 -24.45 -6.69
N LEU A 128 -10.60 -24.77 -6.07
CA LEU A 128 -11.58 -23.79 -5.62
C LEU A 128 -11.03 -22.94 -4.48
N THR A 129 -10.28 -23.51 -3.53
CA THR A 129 -9.62 -22.73 -2.47
C THR A 129 -8.52 -21.82 -3.01
N LEU A 130 -7.76 -22.22 -4.02
CA LEU A 130 -6.83 -21.31 -4.71
C LEU A 130 -7.55 -20.18 -5.44
N TRP A 131 -8.70 -20.45 -6.04
CA TRP A 131 -9.52 -19.39 -6.63
C TRP A 131 -10.10 -18.43 -5.59
N MET A 132 -10.59 -18.94 -4.45
CA MET A 132 -11.01 -18.13 -3.31
C MET A 132 -9.86 -17.24 -2.82
N PHE A 133 -8.65 -17.80 -2.73
CA PHE A 133 -7.46 -17.05 -2.39
C PHE A 133 -7.21 -15.93 -3.41
N ALA A 134 -7.25 -16.21 -4.71
CA ALA A 134 -7.06 -15.20 -5.75
C ALA A 134 -8.08 -14.05 -5.66
N LEU A 135 -9.38 -14.37 -5.47
CA LEU A 135 -10.44 -13.39 -5.25
C LEU A 135 -10.20 -12.54 -4.00
N ASN A 136 -9.79 -13.17 -2.91
CA ASN A 136 -9.45 -12.47 -1.67
C ASN A 136 -8.25 -11.52 -1.86
N ARG A 137 -7.21 -11.95 -2.57
CA ARG A 137 -6.06 -11.10 -2.91
C ARG A 137 -6.48 -9.93 -3.79
N LEU A 138 -7.39 -10.14 -4.74
CA LEU A 138 -7.94 -9.08 -5.57
C LEU A 138 -8.75 -8.07 -4.73
N ALA A 139 -9.56 -8.54 -3.77
CA ALA A 139 -10.28 -7.67 -2.83
C ALA A 139 -9.33 -6.75 -2.06
N LEU A 140 -8.22 -7.31 -1.54
CA LEU A 140 -7.22 -6.55 -0.81
C LEU A 140 -6.45 -5.57 -1.70
N ALA A 141 -6.15 -5.95 -2.94
CA ALA A 141 -5.41 -5.12 -3.89
C ALA A 141 -6.24 -3.93 -4.41
N THR A 142 -7.54 -4.13 -4.64
CA THR A 142 -8.47 -3.11 -5.15
C THR A 142 -9.08 -2.26 -4.02
N GLY A 143 -9.21 -2.83 -2.82
CA GLY A 143 -10.03 -2.28 -1.74
C GLY A 143 -11.53 -2.59 -1.88
N GLU A 144 -11.91 -3.40 -2.87
CA GLU A 144 -13.31 -3.70 -3.16
C GLU A 144 -13.73 -5.01 -2.46
N GLY A 145 -14.50 -4.88 -1.36
CA GLY A 145 -14.93 -6.01 -0.53
C GLY A 145 -15.74 -7.08 -1.27
N HIS A 146 -16.42 -6.70 -2.36
CA HIS A 146 -17.27 -7.61 -3.13
C HIS A 146 -16.53 -8.85 -3.68
N TYR A 147 -15.23 -8.75 -4.01
CA TYR A 147 -14.44 -9.91 -4.44
C TYR A 147 -14.26 -10.93 -3.29
N ASN A 148 -14.08 -10.46 -2.06
CA ASN A 148 -14.03 -11.34 -0.90
C ASN A 148 -15.41 -11.93 -0.59
N GLN A 149 -16.49 -11.18 -0.81
CA GLN A 149 -17.86 -11.69 -0.68
C GLN A 149 -18.13 -12.82 -1.68
N LEU A 150 -17.65 -12.71 -2.92
CA LEU A 150 -17.68 -13.81 -3.90
C LEU A 150 -16.89 -15.03 -3.41
N ALA A 151 -15.69 -14.84 -2.84
CA ALA A 151 -14.91 -15.93 -2.27
C ALA A 151 -15.65 -16.63 -1.10
N VAL A 152 -16.29 -15.87 -0.21
CA VAL A 152 -17.11 -16.38 0.90
C VAL A 152 -18.35 -17.10 0.37
N GLN A 153 -19.01 -16.57 -0.68
CA GLN A 153 -20.12 -17.24 -1.35
C GLN A 153 -19.70 -18.60 -1.90
N LEU A 154 -18.56 -18.66 -2.59
CA LEU A 154 -18.01 -19.91 -3.09
C LEU A 154 -17.70 -20.89 -1.96
N ALA A 155 -17.04 -20.41 -0.89
CA ALA A 155 -16.68 -21.19 0.28
C ALA A 155 -17.90 -21.87 0.92
N LYS A 156 -18.97 -21.10 1.17
CA LYS A 156 -20.22 -21.62 1.73
C LYS A 156 -20.93 -22.60 0.80
N ALA A 157 -20.92 -22.31 -0.50
CA ALA A 157 -21.59 -23.14 -1.49
C ALA A 157 -20.97 -24.53 -1.59
N ILE A 158 -19.64 -24.63 -1.60
CA ILE A 158 -18.95 -25.90 -1.86
C ILE A 158 -18.69 -26.73 -0.59
N HIS A 159 -18.56 -26.08 0.58
CA HIS A 159 -18.14 -26.75 1.83
C HIS A 159 -18.99 -27.98 2.18
N PRO A 160 -20.33 -27.95 2.18
CA PRO A 160 -21.14 -29.13 2.55
C PRO A 160 -21.03 -30.30 1.56
N HIS A 161 -20.50 -30.07 0.36
CA HIS A 161 -20.29 -31.10 -0.65
C HIS A 161 -18.90 -31.74 -0.57
N PHE A 162 -17.91 -31.01 -0.04
CA PHE A 162 -16.56 -31.51 0.17
C PHE A 162 -16.33 -32.05 1.58
N VAL A 163 -16.99 -31.48 2.60
CA VAL A 163 -16.89 -31.88 4.00
C VAL A 163 -18.20 -32.51 4.44
N ILE A 164 -18.21 -33.84 4.47
CA ILE A 164 -19.37 -34.68 4.75
C ILE A 164 -19.39 -35.01 6.24
N HIS A 165 -20.47 -34.63 6.91
CA HIS A 165 -20.76 -35.01 8.28
C HIS A 165 -21.49 -36.37 8.29
N ARG A 166 -20.99 -37.35 9.05
CA ARG A 166 -21.70 -38.61 9.31
C ARG A 166 -22.17 -38.65 10.75
N ASP A 167 -23.44 -38.97 10.93
CA ASP A 167 -23.97 -39.24 12.26
C ASP A 167 -23.27 -40.47 12.84
N GLY A 168 -22.64 -40.30 14.01
CA GLY A 168 -22.09 -41.41 14.77
C GLY A 168 -23.23 -42.31 15.27
N ARG A 169 -23.00 -43.63 15.32
CA ARG A 169 -24.02 -44.59 15.80
C ARG A 169 -24.48 -44.34 17.25
N ASP A 170 -23.74 -43.55 18.03
CA ASP A 170 -23.97 -43.35 19.47
C ASP A 170 -24.07 -41.86 19.89
N GLY A 171 -24.35 -40.94 18.96
CA GLY A 171 -24.64 -39.53 19.29
C GLY A 171 -23.49 -38.71 19.89
N ASN A 172 -22.29 -39.29 20.04
CA ASN A 172 -21.11 -38.60 20.55
C ASN A 172 -20.02 -38.57 19.46
N ASP A 173 -19.84 -37.37 18.90
CA ASP A 173 -18.94 -36.99 17.82
C ASP A 173 -19.36 -37.37 16.38
N SER A 174 -19.81 -36.37 15.62
CA SER A 174 -20.10 -36.51 14.19
C SER A 174 -18.81 -36.75 13.42
N ALA A 175 -18.63 -37.96 12.88
CA ALA A 175 -17.45 -38.29 12.10
C ALA A 175 -17.45 -37.49 10.79
N ILE A 176 -16.59 -36.48 10.69
CA ILE A 176 -16.44 -35.68 9.46
C ILE A 176 -15.57 -36.43 8.43
N ARG A 177 -15.75 -36.22 7.14
CA ARG A 177 -14.86 -36.75 6.10
C ARG A 177 -14.77 -35.74 4.99
N MET A 178 -13.57 -35.62 4.41
CA MET A 178 -13.37 -34.82 3.23
C MET A 178 -13.24 -35.69 1.98
N VAL A 179 -13.72 -35.18 0.85
CA VAL A 179 -13.55 -35.78 -0.49
C VAL A 179 -12.74 -34.84 -1.38
N TRP A 180 -12.09 -35.37 -2.41
CA TRP A 180 -11.14 -34.61 -3.23
C TRP A 180 -11.82 -33.94 -4.43
N LYS A 181 -12.77 -34.64 -5.05
CA LYS A 181 -13.43 -34.21 -6.30
C LYS A 181 -14.91 -34.56 -6.29
N ILE A 182 -15.74 -33.62 -6.74
CA ILE A 182 -17.18 -33.78 -6.97
C ILE A 182 -17.55 -33.40 -8.41
N SER A 183 -18.73 -33.82 -8.85
CA SER A 183 -19.29 -33.48 -10.16
C SER A 183 -19.57 -31.97 -10.28
N THR A 184 -19.66 -31.47 -11.52
CA THR A 184 -19.90 -30.04 -11.80
C THR A 184 -21.21 -29.52 -11.23
N ASP A 185 -22.21 -30.37 -11.05
CA ASP A 185 -23.49 -30.10 -10.39
C ASP A 185 -23.47 -30.32 -8.87
N MET A 186 -22.32 -30.69 -8.30
CA MET A 186 -22.10 -30.99 -6.87
C MET A 186 -22.96 -32.13 -6.28
N ASN A 187 -23.60 -32.95 -7.12
CA ASN A 187 -24.49 -34.03 -6.67
C ASN A 187 -23.78 -35.36 -6.44
N THR A 188 -22.61 -35.56 -7.05
CA THR A 188 -21.88 -36.84 -7.03
C THR A 188 -20.46 -36.65 -6.55
N VAL A 189 -20.03 -37.48 -5.60
CA VAL A 189 -18.61 -37.61 -5.24
C VAL A 189 -17.92 -38.43 -6.33
N LEU A 190 -16.98 -37.81 -7.03
CA LEU A 190 -16.22 -38.46 -8.11
C LEU A 190 -14.95 -39.11 -7.58
N VAL A 191 -14.28 -38.48 -6.62
CA VAL A 191 -13.11 -39.06 -5.96
C VAL A 191 -13.26 -38.95 -4.45
N PRO A 192 -13.53 -40.07 -3.74
CA PRO A 192 -13.86 -40.04 -2.33
C PRO A 192 -12.63 -39.95 -1.42
N SER A 193 -11.41 -40.01 -1.95
CA SER A 193 -10.19 -39.79 -1.16
C SER A 193 -10.10 -38.34 -0.68
N GLU A 194 -9.29 -38.10 0.34
CA GLU A 194 -8.96 -36.76 0.83
C GLU A 194 -7.55 -36.40 0.32
N GLY A 195 -7.36 -35.18 -0.20
CA GLY A 195 -6.02 -34.70 -0.54
C GLY A 195 -5.18 -34.49 0.73
N HIS A 196 -3.86 -34.74 0.64
CA HIS A 196 -3.00 -34.76 1.82
C HIS A 196 -3.07 -33.45 2.63
N LEU A 197 -2.96 -32.30 1.96
CA LEU A 197 -2.95 -30.98 2.59
C LEU A 197 -4.22 -30.16 2.32
N ASP A 198 -5.26 -30.76 1.75
CA ASP A 198 -6.51 -30.07 1.45
C ASP A 198 -7.19 -29.52 2.71
N PRO A 199 -7.25 -30.25 3.85
CA PRO A 199 -7.80 -29.68 5.09
C PRO A 199 -7.04 -28.45 5.58
N ALA A 200 -5.70 -28.48 5.50
CA ALA A 200 -4.85 -27.35 5.87
C ALA A 200 -5.09 -26.15 4.94
N THR A 201 -5.25 -26.41 3.63
CA THR A 201 -5.53 -25.38 2.64
C THR A 201 -6.87 -24.72 2.91
N GLY A 202 -7.91 -25.53 3.17
CA GLY A 202 -9.23 -25.06 3.58
C GLY A 202 -9.16 -24.21 4.85
N PHE A 203 -8.48 -24.69 5.89
CA PHE A 203 -8.31 -23.96 7.16
C PHE A 203 -7.66 -22.59 6.94
N VAL A 204 -6.55 -22.52 6.21
CA VAL A 204 -5.81 -21.28 5.96
C VAL A 204 -6.64 -20.31 5.13
N VAL A 205 -7.17 -20.76 3.98
CA VAL A 205 -7.90 -19.89 3.06
C VAL A 205 -9.17 -19.36 3.71
N TYR A 206 -9.98 -20.20 4.38
CA TYR A 206 -11.23 -19.76 5.00
C TYR A 206 -10.99 -18.74 6.12
N ARG A 207 -9.90 -18.90 6.90
CA ARG A 207 -9.49 -17.89 7.88
C ARG A 207 -9.10 -16.57 7.22
N LEU A 208 -8.36 -16.61 6.11
CA LEU A 208 -8.01 -15.39 5.36
C LEU A 208 -9.25 -14.67 4.82
N LEU A 209 -10.24 -15.43 4.31
CA LEU A 209 -11.52 -14.86 3.84
C LEU A 209 -12.27 -14.17 4.98
N GLN A 210 -12.36 -14.83 6.14
CA GLN A 210 -13.05 -14.27 7.31
C GLN A 210 -12.35 -13.01 7.83
N GLN A 211 -11.02 -13.05 8.01
CA GLN A 211 -10.24 -11.89 8.44
C GLN A 211 -10.39 -10.69 7.48
N THR A 212 -10.47 -10.97 6.17
CA THR A 212 -10.65 -9.93 5.17
C THR A 212 -12.06 -9.33 5.20
N ALA A 213 -13.08 -10.16 5.43
CA ALA A 213 -14.45 -9.69 5.57
C ALA A 213 -14.60 -8.78 6.80
N GLU A 214 -14.00 -9.17 7.93
CA GLU A 214 -13.97 -8.37 9.17
C GLU A 214 -13.24 -7.03 8.96
N ARG A 215 -12.18 -7.01 8.14
CA ARG A 215 -11.40 -5.81 7.82
C ARG A 215 -12.10 -4.85 6.87
N LEU A 216 -12.72 -5.34 5.79
CA LEU A 216 -13.25 -4.49 4.73
C LEU A 216 -14.73 -4.14 4.89
N ASP A 217 -15.55 -5.05 5.43
CA ASP A 217 -17.01 -4.87 5.54
C ASP A 217 -17.45 -4.39 6.94
N GLY A 218 -16.50 -4.25 7.88
CA GLY A 218 -16.73 -3.85 9.27
C GLY A 218 -17.19 -5.01 10.16
N ALA A 219 -16.80 -4.98 11.45
CA ALA A 219 -17.02 -6.07 12.40
C ALA A 219 -18.50 -6.48 12.62
N SER A 220 -19.48 -5.66 12.23
CA SER A 220 -20.91 -5.92 12.46
C SER A 220 -21.64 -6.62 11.30
N SER A 221 -21.11 -6.61 10.07
CA SER A 221 -21.81 -7.14 8.89
C SER A 221 -21.42 -8.58 8.54
N SER A 222 -20.23 -9.03 8.97
CA SER A 222 -19.62 -10.30 8.54
C SER A 222 -18.92 -11.11 9.64
N SER A 223 -19.01 -10.70 10.92
CA SER A 223 -18.36 -11.40 12.03
C SER A 223 -18.82 -12.86 12.11
N GLY A 224 -17.85 -13.78 12.05
CA GLY A 224 -18.11 -15.22 12.16
C GLY A 224 -18.73 -15.87 10.93
N ALA A 225 -18.66 -15.26 9.75
CA ALA A 225 -19.32 -15.78 8.54
C ALA A 225 -18.88 -17.20 8.13
N LEU A 226 -17.68 -17.66 8.52
CA LEU A 226 -17.12 -18.98 8.17
C LEU A 226 -16.68 -19.80 9.40
N THR A 227 -17.11 -19.43 10.61
CA THR A 227 -16.63 -20.05 11.87
C THR A 227 -16.82 -21.56 11.86
N ARG A 228 -17.99 -22.04 11.41
CA ARG A 228 -18.32 -23.48 11.40
C ARG A 228 -17.41 -24.24 10.43
N GLU A 229 -17.21 -23.70 9.24
CA GLU A 229 -16.39 -24.30 8.20
C GLU A 229 -14.90 -24.36 8.61
N ILE A 230 -14.41 -23.31 9.29
CA ILE A 230 -13.06 -23.26 9.85
C ILE A 230 -12.89 -24.32 10.95
N ASP A 231 -13.88 -24.48 11.82
CA ASP A 231 -13.86 -25.51 12.87
C ASP A 231 -13.86 -26.93 12.29
N ASP A 232 -14.59 -27.18 11.21
CA ASP A 232 -14.55 -28.46 10.49
C ASP A 232 -13.13 -28.78 9.98
N TYR A 233 -12.45 -27.82 9.35
CA TYR A 233 -11.07 -28.03 8.90
C TYR A 233 -10.11 -28.24 10.07
N LYS A 234 -10.28 -27.50 11.18
CA LYS A 234 -9.48 -27.69 12.39
C LYS A 234 -9.63 -29.10 12.95
N ARG A 235 -10.85 -29.66 12.96
CA ARG A 235 -11.11 -31.06 13.35
C ARG A 235 -10.47 -32.06 12.37
N LEU A 236 -10.53 -31.80 11.06
CA LEU A 236 -9.89 -32.65 10.05
C LEU A 236 -8.35 -32.68 10.22
N MET A 237 -7.73 -31.52 10.45
CA MET A 237 -6.29 -31.40 10.68
C MET A 237 -5.81 -32.09 11.96
N SER A 238 -6.68 -32.23 12.97
CA SER A 238 -6.34 -32.83 14.26
C SER A 238 -6.26 -34.35 14.24
N ARG A 239 -6.56 -34.99 13.11
CA ARG A 239 -6.52 -36.46 12.96
C ARG A 239 -5.07 -36.95 12.90
N GLY A 240 -4.79 -38.07 13.57
CA GLY A 240 -3.46 -38.68 13.58
C GLY A 240 -2.92 -38.95 12.17
N GLY A 241 -1.63 -38.63 11.95
CA GLY A 241 -0.97 -38.79 10.64
C GLY A 241 -1.31 -37.72 9.60
N LYS A 242 -2.15 -36.74 9.94
CA LYS A 242 -2.34 -35.53 9.14
C LYS A 242 -1.26 -34.50 9.51
N MET A 243 -1.01 -33.54 8.61
CA MET A 243 0.00 -32.49 8.76
C MET A 243 1.45 -33.01 8.77
N THR A 244 1.80 -33.84 7.78
CA THR A 244 3.19 -34.27 7.55
C THR A 244 3.74 -33.71 6.22
N PRO A 245 5.05 -33.48 6.09
CA PRO A 245 5.65 -33.04 4.83
C PRO A 245 5.40 -34.02 3.69
N SER A 246 5.04 -33.50 2.52
CA SER A 246 4.89 -34.31 1.31
C SER A 246 6.23 -34.52 0.60
N ARG A 247 6.40 -35.69 -0.02
CA ARG A 247 7.50 -35.94 -0.96
C ARG A 247 7.18 -35.46 -2.38
N ASP A 248 5.92 -35.14 -2.65
CA ASP A 248 5.54 -34.51 -3.92
C ASP A 248 5.99 -33.04 -3.92
N PRO A 249 6.68 -32.56 -4.97
CA PRO A 249 7.25 -31.21 -4.97
C PRO A 249 6.19 -30.10 -4.90
N LEU A 250 5.05 -30.30 -5.56
CA LEU A 250 3.98 -29.31 -5.54
C LEU A 250 3.36 -29.25 -4.14
N ASP A 251 2.95 -30.40 -3.58
CA ASP A 251 2.37 -30.46 -2.24
C ASP A 251 3.33 -29.91 -1.18
N LEU A 252 4.64 -30.19 -1.29
CA LEU A 252 5.64 -29.64 -0.38
C LEU A 252 5.69 -28.12 -0.44
N GLY A 253 5.71 -27.56 -1.66
CA GLY A 253 5.70 -26.13 -1.89
C GLY A 253 4.42 -25.46 -1.38
N MET A 254 3.27 -26.05 -1.69
CA MET A 254 1.98 -25.56 -1.21
C MET A 254 1.87 -25.68 0.32
N GLY A 255 2.45 -26.72 0.93
CA GLY A 255 2.65 -26.87 2.37
C GLY A 255 3.36 -25.69 3.00
N LEU A 256 4.56 -25.38 2.51
CA LEU A 256 5.35 -24.23 2.94
C LEU A 256 4.62 -22.89 2.71
N TRP A 257 3.94 -22.77 1.57
CA TRP A 257 3.10 -21.61 1.27
C TRP A 257 1.91 -21.50 2.25
N MET A 258 1.25 -22.56 2.68
CA MET A 258 0.21 -22.41 3.70
C MET A 258 0.77 -21.97 5.05
N CYS A 259 1.87 -22.60 5.47
CA CYS A 259 2.50 -22.30 6.75
C CYS A 259 2.95 -20.83 6.84
N HIS A 260 3.23 -20.16 5.72
CA HIS A 260 3.75 -18.79 5.76
C HIS A 260 2.76 -17.76 6.32
N PHE A 261 1.46 -18.01 6.23
CA PHE A 261 0.43 -17.09 6.72
C PHE A 261 0.27 -17.09 8.24
N PHE A 262 0.62 -18.18 8.90
CA PHE A 262 0.41 -18.39 10.34
C PHE A 262 1.67 -18.93 11.02
N LYS A 263 2.85 -18.43 10.64
CA LYS A 263 4.16 -18.95 11.11
C LYS A 263 4.28 -19.04 12.62
N GLU A 264 3.60 -18.15 13.35
CA GLU A 264 3.60 -18.11 14.81
C GLU A 264 2.77 -19.24 15.46
N GLU A 265 1.92 -19.94 14.70
CA GLU A 265 1.14 -21.06 15.21
C GLU A 265 1.95 -22.36 15.19
N GLU A 266 1.83 -23.16 16.25
CA GLU A 266 2.64 -24.35 16.47
C GLU A 266 2.57 -25.35 15.30
N TRP A 267 1.37 -25.58 14.75
CA TRP A 267 1.17 -26.51 13.63
C TRP A 267 1.93 -26.06 12.37
N ALA A 268 1.95 -24.76 12.10
CA ALA A 268 2.58 -24.16 10.92
C ALA A 268 4.10 -24.15 11.08
N THR A 269 4.59 -23.79 12.28
CA THR A 269 6.02 -23.86 12.63
C THR A 269 6.55 -25.29 12.46
N ARG A 270 5.83 -26.29 12.99
CA ARG A 270 6.24 -27.70 12.94
C ARG A 270 6.25 -28.23 11.50
N LEU A 271 5.12 -28.13 10.80
CA LEU A 271 5.03 -28.58 9.40
C LEU A 271 6.03 -27.85 8.49
N GLY A 272 6.19 -26.54 8.68
CA GLY A 272 7.12 -25.74 7.89
C GLY A 272 8.59 -26.15 8.12
N ARG A 273 9.01 -26.35 9.38
CA ARG A 273 10.36 -26.87 9.70
C ARG A 273 10.61 -28.23 9.05
N ASP A 274 9.70 -29.17 9.23
CA ASP A 274 9.86 -30.53 8.70
C ASP A 274 9.83 -30.52 7.15
N SER A 275 9.07 -29.61 6.55
CA SER A 275 9.03 -29.40 5.09
C SER A 275 10.31 -28.77 4.55
N LEU A 276 10.97 -27.86 5.29
CA LEU A 276 12.27 -27.33 4.88
C LEU A 276 13.35 -28.44 4.84
N GLU A 277 13.36 -29.33 5.83
CA GLU A 277 14.28 -30.48 5.82
C GLU A 277 13.98 -31.46 4.68
N MET A 278 12.71 -31.72 4.40
CA MET A 278 12.30 -32.51 3.24
C MET A 278 12.72 -31.85 1.92
N ALA A 279 12.62 -30.52 1.81
CA ALA A 279 13.02 -29.77 0.62
C ALA A 279 14.53 -29.90 0.33
N LYS A 280 15.38 -29.89 1.36
CA LYS A 280 16.83 -30.12 1.21
C LYS A 280 17.12 -31.50 0.59
N ALA A 281 16.40 -32.54 1.02
CA ALA A 281 16.54 -33.88 0.46
C ALA A 281 16.02 -33.99 -0.98
N ILE A 282 14.89 -33.34 -1.28
CA ILE A 282 14.26 -33.39 -2.61
C ILE A 282 15.06 -32.59 -3.64
N LEU A 283 15.61 -31.44 -3.25
CA LEU A 283 16.43 -30.58 -4.10
C LEU A 283 17.92 -30.97 -4.07
N ASP A 284 18.26 -32.19 -3.67
CA ASP A 284 19.63 -32.68 -3.68
C ASP A 284 20.20 -32.84 -5.09
N THR A 285 21.42 -32.36 -5.33
CA THR A 285 22.06 -32.35 -6.65
C THR A 285 22.66 -33.70 -7.05
N LYS A 286 22.82 -34.64 -6.11
CA LYS A 286 23.41 -35.97 -6.36
C LYS A 286 22.37 -37.08 -6.39
N LYS A 287 21.32 -36.96 -5.57
CA LYS A 287 20.30 -38.01 -5.34
C LYS A 287 18.85 -37.52 -5.44
N GLY A 288 18.63 -36.21 -5.52
CA GLY A 288 17.31 -35.58 -5.57
C GLY A 288 16.80 -35.34 -6.99
N LEU A 289 15.77 -34.50 -7.12
CA LEU A 289 15.18 -34.11 -8.40
C LEU A 289 16.19 -33.43 -9.32
N MET A 290 17.11 -32.65 -8.74
CA MET A 290 18.12 -31.92 -9.50
C MET A 290 19.15 -32.83 -10.17
N ALA A 291 19.22 -34.12 -9.79
CA ALA A 291 20.06 -35.12 -10.45
C ALA A 291 19.39 -35.78 -11.67
N ARG A 292 18.13 -35.45 -11.98
CA ARG A 292 17.34 -36.07 -13.05
C ARG A 292 17.28 -35.20 -14.31
N ASP A 293 17.14 -35.84 -15.46
CA ASP A 293 16.88 -35.19 -16.75
C ASP A 293 15.52 -34.49 -16.80
N ALA A 294 15.40 -33.48 -17.67
CA ALA A 294 14.19 -32.67 -17.83
C ALA A 294 12.93 -33.52 -18.12
N SER A 295 13.06 -34.57 -18.94
CA SER A 295 11.94 -35.46 -19.32
C SER A 295 11.36 -36.29 -18.17
N ARG A 296 12.03 -36.34 -17.02
CA ARG A 296 11.58 -37.07 -15.81
C ARG A 296 11.15 -36.12 -14.69
N ARG A 297 10.97 -34.84 -15.01
CA ARG A 297 10.65 -33.76 -14.08
C ARG A 297 9.44 -32.99 -14.59
N LEU A 298 8.74 -32.29 -13.70
CA LEU A 298 7.56 -31.50 -14.04
C LEU A 298 7.75 -30.07 -13.55
N ALA A 299 7.87 -29.13 -14.48
CA ALA A 299 8.23 -27.74 -14.21
C ALA A 299 7.30 -27.08 -13.18
N PHE A 300 5.98 -27.11 -13.41
CA PHE A 300 5.00 -26.50 -12.49
C PHE A 300 5.08 -27.04 -11.06
N ARG A 301 5.40 -28.32 -10.86
CA ARG A 301 5.53 -28.92 -9.51
C ARG A 301 6.74 -28.37 -8.78
N GLU A 302 7.88 -28.28 -9.47
CA GLU A 302 9.11 -27.74 -8.89
C GLU A 302 9.03 -26.24 -8.66
N PHE A 303 8.37 -25.49 -9.54
CA PHE A 303 8.05 -24.08 -9.30
C PHE A 303 7.14 -23.90 -8.08
N GLY A 304 6.21 -24.82 -7.83
CA GLY A 304 5.47 -24.88 -6.58
C GLY A 304 6.38 -24.97 -5.36
N THR A 305 7.38 -25.85 -5.38
CA THR A 305 8.41 -25.93 -4.33
C THR A 305 9.16 -24.61 -4.18
N CYS A 306 9.62 -24.01 -5.28
CA CYS A 306 10.34 -22.74 -5.26
C CYS A 306 9.51 -21.61 -4.65
N LEU A 307 8.23 -21.51 -5.04
CA LEU A 307 7.27 -20.55 -4.49
C LEU A 307 7.14 -20.72 -2.97
N GLY A 308 6.88 -21.95 -2.51
CA GLY A 308 6.72 -22.27 -1.10
C GLY A 308 7.95 -21.90 -0.26
N LEU A 309 9.15 -22.28 -0.74
CA LEU A 309 10.42 -21.99 -0.05
C LEU A 309 10.66 -20.48 0.10
N ARG A 310 10.41 -19.71 -0.97
CA ARG A 310 10.57 -18.25 -0.94
C ARG A 310 9.53 -17.56 -0.04
N CYS A 311 8.29 -18.05 -0.01
CA CYS A 311 7.26 -17.54 0.90
C CYS A 311 7.57 -17.85 2.38
N TYR A 312 7.97 -19.09 2.68
CA TYR A 312 8.20 -19.52 4.05
C TYR A 312 9.51 -18.96 4.64
N GLY A 313 10.53 -18.74 3.82
CA GLY A 313 11.82 -18.22 4.25
C GLY A 313 12.87 -19.33 4.16
N ALA A 314 13.74 -19.19 3.17
CA ALA A 314 14.84 -20.09 2.89
C ALA A 314 16.16 -19.53 3.45
N ASP A 315 17.06 -20.41 3.88
CA ASP A 315 18.46 -20.05 4.11
C ASP A 315 19.20 -19.89 2.77
N GLU A 316 20.46 -19.44 2.83
CA GLU A 316 21.26 -19.18 1.64
C GLU A 316 21.47 -20.45 0.78
N GLU A 317 21.57 -21.63 1.42
CA GLU A 317 21.71 -22.90 0.72
C GLU A 317 20.46 -23.22 -0.10
N ILE A 318 19.29 -23.11 0.51
CA ILE A 318 18.01 -23.36 -0.16
C ILE A 318 17.77 -22.33 -1.26
N GLU A 319 18.09 -21.04 -1.05
CA GLU A 319 17.95 -20.02 -2.10
C GLU A 319 18.84 -20.31 -3.31
N ASN A 320 20.06 -20.80 -3.09
CA ASN A 320 20.93 -21.26 -4.18
C ASN A 320 20.29 -22.41 -4.99
N ARG A 321 19.67 -23.38 -4.29
CA ARG A 321 18.97 -24.50 -4.95
C ARG A 321 17.74 -24.01 -5.72
N VAL A 322 16.97 -23.07 -5.17
CA VAL A 322 15.82 -22.44 -5.85
C VAL A 322 16.28 -21.74 -7.12
N ARG A 323 17.35 -20.93 -7.07
CA ARG A 323 17.93 -20.30 -8.27
C ARG A 323 18.31 -21.32 -9.33
N ALA A 324 18.97 -22.40 -8.93
CA ALA A 324 19.38 -23.45 -9.86
C ALA A 324 18.18 -24.17 -10.52
N VAL A 325 17.08 -24.40 -9.80
CA VAL A 325 15.84 -24.95 -10.39
C VAL A 325 15.23 -23.98 -11.40
N VAL A 326 15.14 -22.69 -11.04
CA VAL A 326 14.60 -21.65 -11.93
C VAL A 326 15.43 -21.50 -13.20
N GLU A 327 16.77 -21.46 -13.09
CA GLU A 327 17.70 -21.37 -14.23
C GLU A 327 17.70 -22.64 -15.09
N PHE A 328 17.51 -23.81 -14.47
CA PHE A 328 17.33 -25.06 -15.20
C PHE A 328 16.09 -24.98 -16.08
N TRP A 329 14.93 -24.67 -15.50
CA TRP A 329 13.69 -24.64 -16.28
C TRP A 329 13.62 -23.48 -17.25
N HIS A 330 14.22 -22.32 -16.97
CA HIS A 330 14.33 -21.23 -17.94
C HIS A 330 14.94 -21.69 -19.28
N ARG A 331 15.86 -22.66 -19.26
CA ARG A 331 16.49 -23.22 -20.47
C ARG A 331 15.73 -24.39 -21.11
N HIS A 332 14.77 -24.99 -20.41
CA HIS A 332 14.14 -26.26 -20.82
C HIS A 332 12.61 -26.21 -20.89
N ILE A 333 11.96 -25.14 -20.40
CA ILE A 333 10.50 -25.07 -20.27
C ILE A 333 9.79 -25.20 -21.63
N GLU A 334 10.34 -24.62 -22.69
CA GLU A 334 9.74 -24.69 -24.03
C GLU A 334 9.90 -26.06 -24.68
N SER A 335 11.08 -26.67 -24.54
CA SER A 335 11.48 -27.90 -25.24
C SER A 335 11.08 -29.18 -24.52
N SER A 336 10.89 -29.13 -23.20
CA SER A 336 10.73 -30.32 -22.35
C SER A 336 9.41 -30.39 -21.60
N THR A 337 8.53 -29.39 -21.76
CA THR A 337 7.19 -29.39 -21.14
C THR A 337 6.14 -29.74 -22.20
N GLU A 338 5.28 -30.70 -21.88
CA GLU A 338 4.11 -31.03 -22.68
C GLU A 338 3.26 -29.76 -22.92
N GLU A 339 2.69 -29.64 -24.13
CA GLU A 339 1.96 -28.44 -24.55
C GLU A 339 0.80 -28.11 -23.58
N ASP A 340 0.06 -29.12 -23.13
CA ASP A 340 -1.06 -28.97 -22.18
C ASP A 340 -0.61 -28.52 -20.78
N LEU A 341 0.64 -28.78 -20.40
CA LEU A 341 1.21 -28.39 -19.10
C LEU A 341 2.01 -27.08 -19.16
N ARG A 342 2.21 -26.51 -20.36
CA ARG A 342 2.96 -25.28 -20.55
C ARG A 342 2.30 -24.08 -19.87
N PRO A 343 0.97 -23.83 -19.99
CA PRO A 343 0.34 -22.66 -19.35
C PRO A 343 0.47 -22.67 -17.82
N ILE A 344 0.18 -23.81 -17.18
CA ILE A 344 0.35 -23.94 -15.72
C ILE A 344 1.81 -23.77 -15.30
N SER A 345 2.76 -24.29 -16.09
CA SER A 345 4.19 -24.13 -15.81
C SER A 345 4.64 -22.67 -15.92
N LEU A 346 4.10 -21.90 -16.86
CA LEU A 346 4.44 -20.48 -17.05
C LEU A 346 3.91 -19.58 -15.93
N VAL A 347 2.65 -19.77 -15.49
CA VAL A 347 2.13 -18.97 -14.37
C VAL A 347 2.81 -19.35 -13.04
N MET A 348 3.16 -20.62 -12.86
CA MET A 348 3.94 -21.07 -11.70
C MET A 348 5.39 -20.57 -11.76
N TYR A 349 5.99 -20.50 -12.96
CA TYR A 349 7.30 -19.89 -13.16
C TYR A 349 7.30 -18.42 -12.76
N ALA A 350 6.32 -17.64 -13.23
CA ALA A 350 6.16 -16.24 -12.84
C ALA A 350 6.00 -16.11 -11.31
N ALA A 351 5.11 -16.89 -10.69
CA ALA A 351 4.92 -16.90 -9.24
C ALA A 351 6.20 -17.32 -8.48
N ALA A 352 6.99 -18.25 -9.02
CA ALA A 352 8.26 -18.66 -8.43
C ALA A 352 9.33 -17.56 -8.56
N LEU A 353 9.38 -16.84 -9.68
CA LEU A 353 10.33 -15.73 -9.91
C LEU A 353 10.10 -14.58 -8.93
N ILE A 354 8.84 -14.15 -8.80
CA ILE A 354 8.42 -13.08 -7.90
C ILE A 354 7.19 -13.58 -7.14
N PRO A 355 7.40 -14.21 -5.96
CA PRO A 355 6.31 -14.61 -5.08
C PRO A 355 5.52 -13.37 -4.64
N GLY A 356 4.39 -13.15 -5.29
CA GLY A 356 3.57 -11.97 -5.10
C GLY A 356 2.10 -12.32 -5.00
N GLY A 357 1.33 -11.44 -4.37
CA GLY A 357 -0.05 -11.65 -3.92
C GLY A 357 -0.26 -11.32 -2.45
N ASN A 358 0.77 -10.96 -1.69
CA ASN A 358 0.62 -10.71 -0.26
C ASN A 358 0.27 -9.25 0.04
N ALA A 359 -0.89 -9.01 0.64
CA ALA A 359 -1.08 -7.87 1.53
C ALA A 359 -0.84 -8.32 2.98
N GLY A 360 0.44 -8.44 3.38
CA GLY A 360 0.85 -8.64 4.77
C GLY A 360 1.47 -10.00 5.09
N THR A 361 2.65 -9.94 5.73
CA THR A 361 3.53 -11.00 6.26
C THR A 361 4.71 -11.41 5.36
N VAL A 362 5.72 -10.54 5.34
CA VAL A 362 7.11 -10.93 5.09
C VAL A 362 7.58 -11.80 6.27
N PRO A 363 8.39 -12.86 6.07
CA PRO A 363 9.04 -13.57 7.17
C PRO A 363 9.81 -12.59 8.04
N ILE A 364 9.57 -12.59 9.35
CA ILE A 364 10.46 -11.99 10.35
C ILE A 364 11.71 -12.89 10.44
N GLY A 365 12.51 -12.93 9.37
CA GLY A 365 13.95 -13.11 9.55
C GLY A 365 14.41 -11.87 10.30
N LYS A 366 15.28 -12.03 11.32
CA LYS A 366 15.85 -10.94 12.13
C LYS A 366 16.39 -9.82 11.22
N ARG A 367 15.54 -8.88 10.83
CA ARG A 367 15.89 -7.66 10.13
C ARG A 367 16.03 -6.62 11.23
N SER A 368 17.22 -6.07 11.34
CA SER A 368 17.46 -4.85 12.10
C SER A 368 16.55 -3.77 11.50
N ILE A 369 15.52 -3.37 12.23
CA ILE A 369 14.73 -2.19 11.90
C ILE A 369 15.70 -1.00 12.00
N PRO A 370 15.95 -0.20 10.95
CA PRO A 370 16.51 1.13 11.11
C PRO A 370 15.49 1.99 11.85
N ALA A 371 15.43 1.84 13.18
CA ALA A 371 14.63 2.66 14.05
C ALA A 371 15.44 3.89 14.46
N ILE A 372 14.99 5.07 14.06
CA ILE A 372 15.57 6.33 14.54
C ILE A 372 14.87 6.67 15.85
N PHE A 373 15.46 6.30 16.99
CA PHE A 373 15.01 6.77 18.29
C PHE A 373 15.62 8.14 18.58
N ALA A 374 14.83 9.20 18.48
CA ALA A 374 15.22 10.52 18.98
C ALA A 374 14.48 10.78 20.28
N ARG A 375 15.20 10.90 21.40
CA ARG A 375 14.65 11.45 22.66
C ARG A 375 14.99 12.94 22.70
N GLY A 376 14.07 13.78 22.25
CA GLY A 376 14.09 15.23 22.50
C GLY A 376 12.91 15.60 23.39
N GLY A 377 13.06 16.56 24.29
CA GLY A 377 11.99 17.02 25.20
C GLY A 377 10.70 17.53 24.53
N THR A 378 10.64 17.54 23.19
CA THR A 378 9.50 18.00 22.38
C THR A 378 8.97 16.95 21.38
N SER A 379 9.65 15.83 21.10
CA SER A 379 9.21 14.81 20.13
C SER A 379 9.97 13.48 20.25
N ASN A 380 9.28 12.35 20.01
CA ASN A 380 9.86 11.02 19.82
C ASN A 380 9.48 10.51 18.41
N GLY A 381 10.33 9.73 17.73
CA GLY A 381 10.05 9.23 16.37
C GLY A 381 10.43 7.76 16.17
N LEU A 382 9.80 7.10 15.19
CA LEU A 382 10.08 5.73 14.74
C LEU A 382 9.92 5.68 13.20
N VAL A 383 10.67 4.83 12.50
CA VAL A 383 10.56 4.58 11.05
C VAL A 383 10.23 3.11 10.84
N LEU A 384 9.21 2.80 10.03
CA LEU A 384 8.80 1.44 9.66
C LEU A 384 8.58 1.33 8.15
N TRP A 385 8.98 0.19 7.59
CA TRP A 385 9.04 -0.06 6.15
C TRP A 385 7.70 -0.42 5.53
N LYS A 386 7.61 -0.31 4.19
CA LYS A 386 6.51 -0.85 3.36
C LYS A 386 6.23 -2.35 3.61
N ALA A 387 7.23 -3.09 4.08
CA ALA A 387 7.12 -4.51 4.44
C ALA A 387 6.62 -4.76 5.87
N ASP A 388 6.66 -3.74 6.75
CA ASP A 388 6.58 -3.89 8.21
C ASP A 388 5.28 -3.32 8.81
N LEU A 389 4.35 -2.82 7.99
CA LEU A 389 3.01 -2.39 8.41
C LEU A 389 1.93 -2.90 7.43
N PRO A 390 0.67 -3.10 7.87
CA PRO A 390 -0.41 -3.56 7.02
C PRO A 390 -0.63 -2.60 5.84
N HIS A 391 -0.64 -3.14 4.62
CA HIS A 391 -0.75 -2.34 3.40
C HIS A 391 -1.92 -1.39 3.45
N ILE A 392 -1.60 -0.12 3.24
CA ILE A 392 -2.52 0.96 2.94
C ILE A 392 -2.77 0.93 1.42
N SER A 393 -4.04 0.80 1.04
CA SER A 393 -4.49 0.74 -0.35
C SER A 393 -4.30 2.08 -1.10
N GLN A 394 -4.06 1.96 -2.41
CA GLN A 394 -4.24 2.93 -3.52
C GLN A 394 -3.14 3.96 -3.87
N CYS A 395 -2.75 3.91 -5.15
CA CYS A 395 -2.45 5.02 -6.07
C CYS A 395 -1.33 6.04 -5.76
N ILE A 396 -0.33 5.68 -4.96
CA ILE A 396 0.73 6.61 -4.56
C ILE A 396 2.13 6.03 -4.85
N VAL A 397 2.91 6.69 -5.72
CA VAL A 397 4.31 6.30 -6.00
C VAL A 397 5.22 6.87 -4.91
N ALA A 398 5.55 6.06 -3.89
CA ALA A 398 6.49 6.40 -2.82
C ALA A 398 7.65 5.41 -2.77
N ASP A 399 8.83 5.89 -2.41
CA ASP A 399 10.05 5.08 -2.24
C ASP A 399 10.07 4.42 -0.85
N VAL A 400 9.64 5.14 0.20
CA VAL A 400 9.57 4.65 1.58
C VAL A 400 8.31 5.13 2.29
N GLU A 401 7.96 4.46 3.39
CA GLU A 401 6.86 4.84 4.28
C GLU A 401 7.42 5.41 5.60
N PHE A 402 6.69 6.35 6.20
CA PHE A 402 7.05 7.00 7.47
C PHE A 402 5.84 7.11 8.39
N THR A 403 5.97 6.61 9.62
CA THR A 403 4.96 6.70 10.67
C THR A 403 5.54 7.43 11.88
N PHE A 404 5.06 8.64 12.16
CA PHE A 404 5.36 9.34 13.39
C PHE A 404 4.58 8.74 14.58
N VAL A 405 5.26 8.57 15.72
CA VAL A 405 4.66 8.10 16.97
C VAL A 405 5.15 8.97 18.11
N GLN A 406 4.27 9.77 18.69
CA GLN A 406 4.57 10.53 19.89
C GLN A 406 4.38 9.63 21.12
N VAL A 407 5.42 9.53 21.94
CA VAL A 407 5.34 8.79 23.22
C VAL A 407 5.07 9.78 24.35
N GLY A 408 3.99 9.56 25.09
CA GLY A 408 3.62 10.34 26.27
C GLY A 408 4.63 10.15 27.40
N VAL A 409 5.25 11.24 27.86
CA VAL A 409 6.30 11.19 28.90
C VAL A 409 5.76 10.76 30.25
N LYS A 410 4.51 11.10 30.57
CA LYS A 410 3.88 10.83 31.87
C LYS A 410 3.20 9.47 31.95
N ASP A 411 2.57 9.04 30.86
CA ASP A 411 1.68 7.87 30.84
C ASP A 411 2.14 6.78 29.87
N GLY A 412 3.23 7.00 29.12
CA GLY A 412 3.75 6.04 28.14
C GLY A 412 2.84 5.79 26.96
N LYS A 413 1.74 6.55 26.81
CA LYS A 413 0.78 6.33 25.72
C LYS A 413 1.40 6.68 24.37
N LEU A 414 1.10 5.87 23.37
CA LEU A 414 1.53 6.10 21.99
C LEU A 414 0.43 6.88 21.26
N ASP A 415 0.78 8.02 20.68
CA ASP A 415 -0.08 8.82 19.82
C ASP A 415 0.46 8.81 18.38
N MET A 416 -0.38 8.34 17.45
CA MET A 416 -0.07 8.21 16.03
C MET A 416 -0.96 9.12 15.16
N ALA A 417 -1.76 10.00 15.76
CA ALA A 417 -2.69 10.86 15.03
C ALA A 417 -1.99 11.99 14.26
N GLY A 418 -0.79 12.38 14.69
CA GLY A 418 -0.04 13.52 14.15
C GLY A 418 1.07 13.15 13.17
N ASN A 419 1.59 14.19 12.50
CA ASN A 419 2.86 14.17 11.80
C ASN A 419 3.85 15.09 12.54
N CYS A 420 5.15 14.79 12.45
CA CYS A 420 6.21 15.72 12.85
C CYS A 420 7.10 16.04 11.66
N GLY A 421 6.93 17.25 11.09
CA GLY A 421 7.75 17.71 9.97
C GLY A 421 9.24 17.83 10.28
N ASN A 422 9.62 17.98 11.55
CA ASN A 422 11.02 17.98 11.97
C ASN A 422 11.63 16.57 11.92
N MET A 423 10.89 15.54 12.35
CA MET A 423 11.37 14.15 12.25
C MET A 423 11.36 13.64 10.82
N LEU A 424 10.45 14.14 9.99
CA LEU A 424 10.39 13.77 8.58
C LEU A 424 11.64 14.19 7.78
N SER A 425 12.40 15.21 8.24
CA SER A 425 13.56 15.73 7.51
C SER A 425 14.67 14.70 7.32
N ILE A 426 14.91 13.82 8.30
CA ILE A 426 16.00 12.83 8.25
C ILE A 426 15.61 11.55 7.50
N VAL A 427 14.32 11.31 7.25
CA VAL A 427 13.82 10.06 6.65
C VAL A 427 14.37 9.85 5.24
N GLY A 428 14.35 10.88 4.40
CA GLY A 428 14.87 10.82 3.03
C GLY A 428 16.37 10.48 2.99
N PRO A 429 17.23 11.25 3.70
CA PRO A 429 18.65 10.94 3.83
C PRO A 429 18.95 9.50 4.23
N ILE A 430 18.31 9.01 5.30
CA ILE A 430 18.56 7.66 5.83
C ILE A 430 18.05 6.57 4.88
N ALA A 431 16.90 6.78 4.24
CA ALA A 431 16.38 5.88 3.22
C ALA A 431 17.31 5.78 2.01
N PHE A 432 17.94 6.88 1.61
CA PHE A 432 18.92 6.88 0.52
C PHE A 432 20.19 6.14 0.91
N GLU A 433 20.77 6.42 2.08
CA GLU A 433 21.98 5.74 2.57
C GLU A 433 21.76 4.24 2.80
N ALA A 434 20.58 3.85 3.26
CA ALA A 434 20.21 2.44 3.42
C ALA A 434 19.87 1.74 2.09
N GLY A 435 19.87 2.45 0.96
CA GLY A 435 19.64 1.88 -0.38
C GLY A 435 18.17 1.58 -0.70
N LEU A 436 17.25 2.26 -0.01
CA LEU A 436 15.80 1.98 -0.03
C LEU A 436 15.06 2.78 -1.10
N SER A 437 15.66 3.87 -1.54
CA SER A 437 15.18 4.68 -2.64
C SER A 437 15.33 3.96 -3.98
N GLN A 438 14.30 4.02 -4.84
CA GLN A 438 14.42 3.61 -6.24
C GLN A 438 15.35 4.57 -7.02
N THR A 439 15.36 5.84 -6.64
CA THR A 439 16.26 6.86 -7.19
C THR A 439 17.63 6.73 -6.54
N ARG A 440 18.58 6.09 -7.23
CA ARG A 440 19.96 5.87 -6.76
C ARG A 440 20.99 6.82 -7.35
N GLU A 441 20.66 7.49 -8.45
CA GLU A 441 21.56 8.44 -9.12
C GLU A 441 21.16 9.87 -8.74
N PRO A 442 22.03 10.61 -8.03
CA PRO A 442 21.81 12.01 -7.73
C PRO A 442 21.83 12.86 -9.01
N LYS A 443 20.99 13.90 -9.04
CA LYS A 443 21.05 14.92 -10.08
C LYS A 443 22.19 15.89 -9.78
N THR A 444 23.05 16.12 -10.75
CA THR A 444 24.10 17.15 -10.67
C THR A 444 23.59 18.46 -11.25
N ASN A 445 23.68 19.54 -10.50
CA ASN A 445 23.49 20.88 -11.01
C ASN A 445 24.70 21.24 -11.89
N SER A 446 24.47 21.56 -13.17
CA SER A 446 25.53 21.85 -14.13
C SER A 446 26.30 23.14 -13.85
N GLU A 447 25.71 24.08 -13.11
CA GLU A 447 26.32 25.38 -12.79
C GLU A 447 27.11 25.32 -11.48
N THR A 448 26.56 24.70 -10.44
CA THR A 448 27.18 24.66 -9.10
C THR A 448 28.01 23.40 -8.87
N GLY A 449 27.84 22.36 -9.70
CA GLY A 449 28.43 21.04 -9.48
C GLY A 449 27.82 20.26 -8.31
N GLU A 450 26.84 20.84 -7.61
CA GLU A 450 26.20 20.20 -6.46
C GLU A 450 25.34 19.01 -6.89
N ARG A 451 25.39 17.95 -6.09
CA ARG A 451 24.63 16.72 -6.33
C ARG A 451 23.48 16.63 -5.34
N THR A 452 22.27 16.39 -5.84
CA THR A 452 21.05 16.29 -5.04
C THR A 452 20.35 14.96 -5.27
N ALA A 453 19.88 14.33 -4.20
CA ALA A 453 18.99 13.17 -4.26
C ALA A 453 17.55 13.58 -3.91
N VAL A 454 16.58 12.82 -4.42
CA VAL A 454 15.15 12.97 -4.08
C VAL A 454 14.60 11.62 -3.67
N VAL A 455 13.99 11.56 -2.49
CA VAL A 455 13.29 10.38 -1.95
C VAL A 455 11.82 10.73 -1.71
N ARG A 456 10.90 9.94 -2.25
CA ARG A 456 9.46 10.09 -2.08
C ARG A 456 9.02 9.32 -0.83
N ILE A 457 8.45 10.01 0.13
CA ILE A 457 8.10 9.45 1.44
C ILE A 457 6.58 9.49 1.57
N LEU A 458 5.94 8.33 1.68
CA LEU A 458 4.54 8.26 2.09
C LEU A 458 4.46 8.38 3.62
N ASN A 459 3.95 9.50 4.11
CA ASN A 459 3.63 9.65 5.52
C ASN A 459 2.32 8.90 5.82
N THR A 460 2.39 7.83 6.61
CA THR A 460 1.25 6.94 6.90
C THR A 460 0.22 7.60 7.83
N ASN A 461 0.65 8.49 8.74
CA ASN A 461 -0.25 9.23 9.63
C ASN A 461 -1.19 10.14 8.83
N THR A 462 -0.69 10.75 7.75
CA THR A 462 -1.41 11.77 6.97
C THR A 462 -1.85 11.29 5.59
N ARG A 463 -1.37 10.13 5.13
CA ARG A 463 -1.57 9.59 3.77
C ARG A 463 -1.06 10.51 2.65
N LYS A 464 -0.10 11.39 2.94
CA LYS A 464 0.48 12.32 1.96
C LYS A 464 1.89 11.90 1.56
N VAL A 465 2.24 12.11 0.29
CA VAL A 465 3.62 11.97 -0.19
C VAL A 465 4.36 13.27 -0.04
N VAL A 466 5.58 13.14 0.48
CA VAL A 466 6.53 14.23 0.63
C VAL A 466 7.80 13.88 -0.14
N HIS A 467 8.25 14.77 -1.01
CA HIS A 467 9.51 14.66 -1.73
C HIS A 467 10.62 15.25 -0.87
N SER A 468 11.47 14.40 -0.28
CA SER A 468 12.65 14.84 0.46
C SER A 468 13.83 15.02 -0.49
N ARG A 469 14.25 16.27 -0.71
CA ARG A 469 15.39 16.64 -1.55
C ARG A 469 16.54 17.12 -0.68
N PHE A 470 17.73 16.56 -0.85
CA PHE A 470 18.89 16.84 -0.01
C PHE A 470 20.21 16.68 -0.78
N LEU A 471 21.28 17.31 -0.27
CA LEU A 471 22.62 17.23 -0.84
C LEU A 471 23.25 15.86 -0.57
N VAL A 472 24.00 15.38 -1.56
CA VAL A 472 24.79 14.16 -1.47
C VAL A 472 26.20 14.38 -1.99
N SER A 473 27.17 13.64 -1.47
CA SER A 473 28.58 13.73 -1.89
C SER A 473 29.25 12.35 -1.85
N GLY A 474 30.45 12.24 -2.43
CA GLY A 474 31.21 11.00 -2.48
C GLY A 474 30.82 10.01 -3.59
N GLU A 475 31.57 8.91 -3.64
CA GLU A 475 31.36 7.73 -4.50
C GLU A 475 31.58 6.44 -3.69
N PRO A 476 30.53 5.63 -3.43
CA PRO A 476 29.13 5.86 -3.80
C PRO A 476 28.54 7.10 -3.09
N PRO A 477 27.51 7.74 -3.65
CA PRO A 477 26.93 8.96 -3.05
C PRO A 477 26.29 8.68 -1.69
N SER A 478 26.54 9.53 -0.71
CA SER A 478 25.93 9.50 0.63
C SER A 478 25.38 10.88 1.01
N TYR A 479 24.52 10.93 2.03
CA TYR A 479 23.98 12.22 2.49
C TYR A 479 25.10 13.11 3.01
N SER A 480 25.08 14.40 2.63
CA SER A 480 26.06 15.38 3.08
C SER A 480 25.40 16.41 4.00
N PRO A 481 25.55 16.31 5.33
CA PRO A 481 24.93 17.23 6.28
C PRO A 481 25.62 18.61 6.37
N GLN A 482 26.81 18.77 5.78
CA GLN A 482 27.55 20.04 5.81
C GLN A 482 26.99 21.04 4.80
N GLY A 483 26.80 22.29 5.24
CA GLY A 483 26.31 23.37 4.40
C GLY A 483 26.24 24.70 5.16
N THR A 484 25.73 25.73 4.50
CA THR A 484 25.71 27.12 4.98
C THR A 484 24.33 27.56 5.49
N TYR A 485 23.33 26.66 5.50
CA TYR A 485 21.98 27.00 5.93
C TYR A 485 21.87 27.03 7.45
N GLU A 486 21.40 28.15 7.99
CA GLU A 486 21.11 28.37 9.41
C GLU A 486 19.60 28.23 9.66
N MET A 487 19.22 27.58 10.76
CA MET A 487 17.82 27.37 11.13
C MET A 487 17.61 27.75 12.60
N ASP A 488 16.62 28.60 12.86
CA ASP A 488 16.25 29.01 14.22
C ASP A 488 16.04 27.80 15.12
N GLY A 489 16.72 27.78 16.27
CA GLY A 489 16.68 26.68 17.24
C GLY A 489 17.68 25.55 16.99
N VAL A 490 18.49 25.60 15.93
CA VAL A 490 19.56 24.61 15.65
C VAL A 490 20.93 25.32 15.63
N PRO A 491 21.86 25.00 16.56
CA PRO A 491 23.18 25.64 16.57
C PRO A 491 24.02 25.32 15.32
N GLY A 492 24.60 26.36 14.71
CA GLY A 492 25.51 26.26 13.56
C GLY A 492 24.80 26.17 12.21
N THR A 493 25.55 25.83 11.16
CA THR A 493 25.04 25.70 9.79
C THR A 493 25.09 24.26 9.30
N GLN A 494 24.14 23.86 8.45
CA GLN A 494 24.03 22.53 7.85
C GLN A 494 23.57 22.65 6.39
N SER A 495 23.58 21.53 5.66
CA SER A 495 22.94 21.48 4.34
C SER A 495 21.43 21.57 4.47
N ARG A 496 20.79 22.19 3.47
CA ARG A 496 19.33 22.32 3.42
C ARG A 496 18.72 21.02 2.91
N ILE A 497 17.66 20.57 3.60
CA ILE A 497 16.74 19.52 3.17
C ILE A 497 15.40 20.19 2.85
N ASN A 498 14.92 20.02 1.63
CA ASN A 498 13.62 20.52 1.19
C ASN A 498 12.61 19.38 1.23
N LEU A 499 11.58 19.52 2.07
CA LEU A 499 10.46 18.59 2.16
C LEU A 499 9.30 19.14 1.33
N GLY A 500 9.19 18.65 0.09
CA GLY A 500 8.26 19.16 -0.89
C GLY A 500 6.93 18.44 -0.96
N PHE A 501 5.86 19.23 -1.02
CA PHE A 501 4.50 18.78 -1.24
C PHE A 501 4.10 19.18 -2.66
N ILE A 502 3.91 18.18 -3.53
CA ILE A 502 3.67 18.38 -4.96
C ILE A 502 2.18 18.57 -5.23
N ASN A 503 1.86 19.53 -6.10
CA ASN A 503 0.49 19.96 -6.43
C ASN A 503 -0.40 20.12 -5.19
N PRO A 504 0.03 20.93 -4.19
CA PRO A 504 -0.60 21.00 -2.88
C PRO A 504 -1.93 21.78 -2.86
N GLY A 505 -2.33 22.36 -3.99
CA GLY A 505 -3.53 23.19 -4.11
C GLY A 505 -4.82 22.39 -4.01
N GLY A 506 -5.83 22.94 -3.34
CA GLY A 506 -7.16 22.34 -3.22
C GLY A 506 -7.22 21.15 -2.26
N ALA A 507 -6.41 21.14 -1.21
CA ALA A 507 -6.31 20.01 -0.28
C ALA A 507 -7.64 19.63 0.40
N ALA A 508 -8.52 20.60 0.64
CA ALA A 508 -9.85 20.42 1.23
C ALA A 508 -10.99 20.79 0.27
N THR A 509 -10.74 21.72 -0.65
CA THR A 509 -11.75 22.38 -1.49
C THR A 509 -11.65 22.02 -2.97
N GLY A 510 -10.58 21.33 -3.38
CA GLY A 510 -10.31 20.97 -4.77
C GLY A 510 -9.72 22.10 -5.64
N LYS A 511 -9.57 23.32 -5.12
CA LYS A 511 -8.94 24.46 -5.83
C LYS A 511 -8.01 25.25 -4.91
N THR A 512 -6.90 25.77 -5.44
CA THR A 512 -6.00 26.68 -4.71
C THR A 512 -6.72 27.94 -4.21
N LEU A 513 -7.56 28.54 -5.06
CA LEU A 513 -8.46 29.64 -4.73
C LEU A 513 -9.90 29.12 -4.87
N PRO A 514 -10.57 28.74 -3.77
CA PRO A 514 -11.88 28.08 -3.82
C PRO A 514 -12.96 28.90 -4.53
N THR A 515 -12.92 30.23 -4.34
CA THR A 515 -13.82 31.21 -4.96
C THR A 515 -13.39 31.62 -6.36
N GLY A 516 -12.16 31.30 -6.75
CA GLY A 516 -11.51 31.80 -7.96
C GLY A 516 -10.95 33.22 -7.85
N ASN A 517 -11.20 33.93 -6.75
CA ASN A 517 -10.72 35.30 -6.54
C ASN A 517 -9.48 35.31 -5.64
N PRO A 518 -8.48 36.18 -5.90
CA PRO A 518 -7.38 36.39 -4.96
C PRO A 518 -7.84 37.04 -3.64
N VAL A 519 -8.89 37.84 -3.68
CA VAL A 519 -9.51 38.52 -2.53
C VAL A 519 -11.02 38.46 -2.66
N ASP A 520 -11.71 38.13 -1.57
CA ASP A 520 -13.16 38.12 -1.43
C ASP A 520 -13.60 39.07 -0.32
N THR A 521 -14.77 39.70 -0.47
CA THR A 521 -15.42 40.50 0.57
C THR A 521 -16.42 39.65 1.35
N LEU A 522 -16.13 39.37 2.61
CA LEU A 522 -17.02 38.64 3.51
C LEU A 522 -17.99 39.58 4.21
N LYS A 523 -19.26 39.16 4.34
CA LYS A 523 -20.26 39.82 5.19
C LYS A 523 -20.30 39.15 6.56
N LEU A 524 -20.24 39.93 7.62
CA LEU A 524 -20.23 39.44 9.00
C LEU A 524 -21.64 39.56 9.66
N PRO A 525 -21.92 38.82 10.74
CA PRO A 525 -23.22 38.86 11.42
C PRO A 525 -23.65 40.23 11.95
N ASP A 526 -22.69 41.12 12.22
CA ASP A 526 -22.93 42.50 12.67
C ASP A 526 -23.26 43.47 11.51
N GLY A 527 -23.34 42.98 10.27
CA GLY A 527 -23.61 43.76 9.07
C GLY A 527 -22.37 44.43 8.46
N SER A 528 -21.20 44.33 9.11
CA SER A 528 -19.95 44.83 8.55
C SER A 528 -19.40 43.91 7.47
N THR A 529 -18.45 44.43 6.68
CA THR A 529 -17.75 43.67 5.64
C THR A 529 -16.25 43.69 5.87
N ILE A 530 -15.56 42.63 5.45
CA ILE A 530 -14.09 42.57 5.52
C ILE A 530 -13.53 41.85 4.30
N GLU A 531 -12.40 42.32 3.79
CA GLU A 531 -11.68 41.63 2.71
C GLU A 531 -10.79 40.53 3.26
N THR A 532 -10.81 39.38 2.60
CA THR A 532 -9.99 38.21 2.96
C THR A 532 -9.48 37.52 1.71
N SER A 533 -8.32 36.86 1.80
CA SER A 533 -7.92 35.86 0.81
C SER A 533 -8.25 34.48 1.34
N LEU A 534 -8.97 33.71 0.53
CA LEU A 534 -9.36 32.33 0.83
C LEU A 534 -8.47 31.42 -0.01
N VAL A 535 -7.47 30.79 0.63
CA VAL A 535 -6.47 29.98 -0.08
C VAL A 535 -6.43 28.58 0.53
N ASP A 536 -6.40 27.58 -0.33
CA ASP A 536 -6.28 26.17 0.06
C ASP A 536 -5.05 25.53 -0.56
N VAL A 537 -3.95 25.54 0.19
CA VAL A 537 -2.69 24.90 -0.16
C VAL A 537 -2.20 24.11 1.05
N SER A 538 -2.16 22.79 0.95
CA SER A 538 -1.91 21.84 2.07
C SER A 538 -2.93 21.87 3.21
N ASN A 539 -3.40 23.05 3.64
CA ASN A 539 -4.48 23.26 4.59
C ASN A 539 -5.12 24.63 4.32
N PRO A 540 -6.47 24.74 4.28
CA PRO A 540 -7.12 25.99 3.93
C PRO A 540 -6.96 27.06 5.02
N GLY A 541 -6.75 28.29 4.56
CA GLY A 541 -6.51 29.47 5.36
C GLY A 541 -7.35 30.67 4.91
N VAL A 542 -7.90 31.38 5.90
CA VAL A 542 -8.54 32.69 5.74
C VAL A 542 -7.52 33.74 6.14
N PHE A 543 -7.00 34.49 5.18
CA PHE A 543 -5.99 35.52 5.41
C PHE A 543 -6.65 36.90 5.46
N VAL A 544 -6.40 37.63 6.53
CA VAL A 544 -6.97 38.97 6.76
C VAL A 544 -5.86 39.94 7.09
N ARG A 545 -5.95 41.17 6.58
CA ARG A 545 -5.01 42.24 6.94
C ARG A 545 -5.28 42.68 8.37
N VAL A 546 -4.24 42.76 9.20
CA VAL A 546 -4.40 43.20 10.59
C VAL A 546 -4.99 44.62 10.69
N ALA A 547 -4.69 45.48 9.71
CA ALA A 547 -5.19 46.85 9.65
C ALA A 547 -6.73 46.93 9.51
N ASP A 548 -7.36 45.90 8.91
CA ASP A 548 -8.79 45.88 8.63
C ASP A 548 -9.62 45.43 9.86
N LEU A 549 -8.95 45.02 10.95
CA LEU A 549 -9.60 44.51 12.17
C LEU A 549 -10.00 45.61 13.16
N GLY A 550 -9.59 46.87 12.92
CA GLY A 550 -9.91 47.99 13.83
C GLY A 550 -9.12 47.98 15.14
N ILE A 551 -7.96 47.34 15.16
CA ILE A 551 -7.05 47.29 16.32
C ILE A 551 -6.26 48.61 16.39
N GLN A 552 -6.17 49.22 17.57
CA GLN A 552 -5.52 50.54 17.74
C GLN A 552 -4.01 50.50 17.50
N ASP A 553 -3.33 49.45 17.98
CA ASP A 553 -1.91 49.24 17.75
C ASP A 553 -1.67 47.82 17.19
N PRO A 554 -1.84 47.64 15.87
CA PRO A 554 -1.62 46.34 15.25
C PRO A 554 -0.18 45.83 15.39
N ALA A 555 0.81 46.71 15.56
CA ALA A 555 2.22 46.30 15.59
C ALA A 555 2.61 45.61 16.91
N SER A 556 1.89 45.87 18.00
CA SER A 556 2.13 45.23 19.30
C SER A 556 1.27 43.99 19.55
N LEU A 557 0.41 43.60 18.59
CA LEU A 557 -0.48 42.45 18.73
C LEU A 557 0.33 41.15 18.82
N ASP A 558 0.28 40.49 19.97
CA ASP A 558 0.90 39.21 20.24
C ASP A 558 -0.16 38.15 20.64
N PRO A 559 0.21 36.87 20.79
CA PRO A 559 -0.74 35.84 21.19
C PRO A 559 -1.45 36.13 22.52
N ALA A 560 -0.78 36.75 23.50
CA ALA A 560 -1.36 37.02 24.80
C ALA A 560 -2.41 38.15 24.73
N ALA A 561 -2.14 39.19 23.94
CA ALA A 561 -3.08 40.26 23.67
C ALA A 561 -4.34 39.74 22.96
N VAL A 562 -4.18 38.87 21.96
CA VAL A 562 -5.33 38.23 21.28
C VAL A 562 -6.12 37.35 22.25
N GLU A 563 -5.46 36.56 23.10
CA GLU A 563 -6.16 35.72 24.09
C GLU A 563 -6.95 36.54 25.12
N ALA A 564 -6.48 37.72 25.48
CA ALA A 564 -7.15 38.61 26.42
C ALA A 564 -8.34 39.39 25.80
N ASP A 565 -8.36 39.56 24.48
CA ASP A 565 -9.38 40.35 23.77
C ASP A 565 -10.54 39.46 23.28
N VAL A 566 -11.54 39.27 24.15
CA VAL A 566 -12.74 38.45 23.86
C VAL A 566 -13.53 38.97 22.63
N PRO A 567 -13.81 40.29 22.49
CA PRO A 567 -14.45 40.82 21.29
C PRO A 567 -13.69 40.54 19.98
N LEU A 568 -12.37 40.72 19.97
CA LEU A 568 -11.54 40.43 18.81
C LEU A 568 -11.62 38.95 18.43
N LYS A 569 -11.53 38.04 19.40
CA LYS A 569 -11.65 36.60 19.15
C LYS A 569 -12.99 36.22 18.55
N ALA A 570 -14.09 36.78 19.06
CA ALA A 570 -15.43 36.55 18.50
C ALA A 570 -15.53 37.05 17.06
N ARG A 571 -14.97 38.23 16.77
CA ARG A 571 -14.92 38.77 15.41
C ARG A 571 -14.09 37.90 14.46
N LEU A 572 -12.91 37.45 14.89
CA LEU A 572 -12.05 36.56 14.11
C LEU A 572 -12.74 35.22 13.82
N GLU A 573 -13.52 34.68 14.76
CA GLU A 573 -14.30 33.47 14.54
C GLU A 573 -15.42 33.69 13.51
N HIS A 574 -16.15 34.80 13.58
CA HIS A 574 -17.15 35.14 12.55
C HIS A 574 -16.51 35.28 11.16
N ILE A 575 -15.33 35.88 11.06
CA ILE A 575 -14.58 36.00 9.80
C ILE A 575 -14.20 34.60 9.29
N ARG A 576 -13.68 33.73 10.17
CA ARG A 576 -13.33 32.36 9.83
C ARG A 576 -14.55 31.57 9.33
N GLN A 577 -15.69 31.67 10.01
CA GLN A 577 -16.95 30.99 9.65
C GLN A 577 -17.50 31.48 8.30
N ALA A 578 -17.48 32.80 8.07
CA ALA A 578 -17.89 33.37 6.78
C ALA A 578 -16.96 32.91 5.64
N GLY A 579 -15.64 32.89 5.89
CA GLY A 579 -14.65 32.36 4.95
C GLY A 579 -14.86 30.87 4.66
N ALA A 580 -15.07 30.06 5.71
CA ALA A 580 -15.37 28.63 5.58
C ALA A 580 -16.60 28.39 4.70
N SER A 581 -17.68 29.12 4.96
CA SER A 581 -18.92 29.04 4.19
C SER A 581 -18.68 29.35 2.71
N LEU A 582 -17.92 30.41 2.42
CA LEU A 582 -17.62 30.81 1.04
C LEU A 582 -16.67 29.84 0.31
N MET A 583 -15.81 29.13 1.07
CA MET A 583 -14.97 28.05 0.55
C MET A 583 -15.74 26.73 0.33
N GLY A 584 -17.02 26.65 0.71
CA GLY A 584 -17.81 25.42 0.67
C GLY A 584 -17.45 24.42 1.78
N LEU A 585 -16.84 24.90 2.86
CA LEU A 585 -16.49 24.12 4.05
C LEU A 585 -17.55 24.31 5.14
N ASP A 586 -17.62 23.36 6.08
CA ASP A 586 -18.50 23.47 7.25
C ASP A 586 -18.02 24.60 8.17
N PRO A 587 -18.83 25.67 8.39
CA PRO A 587 -18.46 26.76 9.26
C PRO A 587 -18.33 26.35 10.72
N ASP A 588 -18.96 25.28 11.19
CA ASP A 588 -18.88 24.87 12.61
C ASP A 588 -17.59 24.09 12.93
N THR A 589 -16.88 23.62 11.92
CA THR A 589 -15.60 22.94 12.09
C THR A 589 -14.48 23.96 12.37
N GLN A 590 -14.05 24.11 13.62
CA GLN A 590 -13.04 25.12 14.01
C GLN A 590 -11.59 24.80 13.61
N SER A 591 -11.31 23.55 13.22
CA SER A 591 -9.94 23.11 12.88
C SER A 591 -9.54 23.48 11.45
N VAL A 592 -10.54 23.76 10.58
CA VAL A 592 -10.41 24.00 9.15
C VAL A 592 -11.59 24.84 8.63
N PRO A 593 -11.37 25.94 7.89
CA PRO A 593 -10.10 26.62 7.65
C PRO A 593 -9.58 27.30 8.93
N LYS A 594 -8.29 27.60 8.96
CA LYS A 594 -7.69 28.43 10.03
C LYS A 594 -7.69 29.90 9.61
N ILE A 595 -7.71 30.83 10.56
CA ILE A 595 -7.60 32.27 10.29
C ILE A 595 -6.19 32.78 10.59
N VAL A 596 -5.65 33.62 9.72
CA VAL A 596 -4.30 34.20 9.82
C VAL A 596 -4.37 35.71 9.65
N LEU A 597 -3.90 36.40 10.67
CA LEU A 597 -3.69 37.84 10.63
C LEU A 597 -2.36 38.08 9.95
N VAL A 598 -2.37 38.84 8.86
CA VAL A 598 -1.19 39.15 8.08
C VAL A 598 -0.82 40.61 8.34
N PHE A 599 0.44 40.82 8.69
CA PHE A 599 0.99 42.13 9.03
C PHE A 599 1.84 42.62 7.86
N PRO A 600 1.84 43.92 7.56
CA PRO A 600 2.81 44.49 6.64
C PRO A 600 4.23 44.18 7.13
N SER A 601 5.07 43.65 6.24
CA SER A 601 6.49 43.45 6.56
C SER A 601 7.25 44.74 6.24
N GLU A 602 7.18 45.74 7.12
CA GLU A 602 8.06 46.91 6.99
C GLU A 602 9.51 46.49 7.16
N VAL A 603 10.44 47.07 6.39
CA VAL A 603 11.88 46.84 6.54
C VAL A 603 12.41 47.65 7.73
N THR A 604 12.39 47.07 8.92
CA THR A 604 13.04 47.56 10.13
C THR A 604 14.26 46.69 10.45
N GLN A 605 15.17 47.14 11.33
CA GLN A 605 16.30 46.31 11.75
C GLN A 605 15.86 44.96 12.35
N GLN A 606 14.69 44.90 12.99
CA GLN A 606 14.11 43.68 13.58
C GLN A 606 13.43 42.74 12.56
N SER A 607 13.03 43.24 11.39
CA SER A 607 12.40 42.45 10.32
C SER A 607 13.33 42.15 9.14
N ARG A 608 14.64 42.44 9.28
CA ARG A 608 15.63 42.14 8.24
C ARG A 608 15.61 40.64 7.91
N GLY A 609 15.28 40.32 6.66
CA GLY A 609 15.16 38.95 6.17
C GLY A 609 13.82 38.26 6.47
N ILE A 610 12.76 38.97 6.88
CA ILE A 610 11.38 38.45 6.93
C ILE A 610 10.59 39.01 5.74
N ASN A 611 10.00 38.13 4.94
CA ASN A 611 9.19 38.55 3.79
C ASN A 611 7.76 38.88 4.20
N VAL A 612 7.15 38.10 5.09
CA VAL A 612 5.77 38.32 5.56
C VAL A 612 5.65 37.97 7.05
N LYS A 613 4.89 38.77 7.81
CA LYS A 613 4.63 38.54 9.23
C LYS A 613 3.21 38.04 9.44
N CYS A 614 3.01 37.13 10.38
CA CYS A 614 1.71 36.56 10.68
C CYS A 614 1.47 36.23 12.15
N LEU A 615 0.19 36.14 12.52
CA LEU A 615 -0.32 35.57 13.76
C LEU A 615 -1.51 34.67 13.38
N ALA A 616 -1.39 33.38 13.66
CA ALA A 616 -2.41 32.40 13.30
C ALA A 616 -3.30 32.06 14.51
N LEU A 617 -4.58 31.80 14.27
CA LEU A 617 -5.49 31.19 15.23
C LEU A 617 -5.95 29.81 14.73
N SER A 618 -6.13 28.90 15.67
CA SER A 618 -6.67 27.55 15.43
C SER A 618 -7.52 27.13 16.62
N MET A 619 -8.70 26.53 16.39
CA MET A 619 -9.62 26.15 17.47
C MET A 619 -9.93 27.33 18.42
N GLY A 620 -10.03 28.54 17.88
CA GLY A 620 -10.25 29.76 18.65
C GLY A 620 -9.09 30.21 19.55
N GLN A 621 -7.87 29.67 19.38
CA GLN A 621 -6.69 30.03 20.17
C GLN A 621 -5.57 30.61 19.30
N ALA A 622 -4.94 31.69 19.77
CA ALA A 622 -3.77 32.32 19.19
C ALA A 622 -2.53 31.44 19.36
N HIS A 623 -1.89 31.12 18.23
CA HIS A 623 -0.77 30.20 18.22
C HIS A 623 0.55 30.95 18.45
N LYS A 624 1.40 30.41 19.34
CA LYS A 624 2.75 30.97 19.62
C LYS A 624 3.75 30.80 18.47
N ALA A 625 3.35 30.12 17.41
CA ALA A 625 4.10 29.87 16.17
C ALA A 625 3.10 29.75 15.02
N VAL A 626 3.54 29.64 13.76
CA VAL A 626 2.60 29.28 12.69
C VAL A 626 2.47 27.74 12.59
N PRO A 627 1.26 27.17 12.57
CA PRO A 627 1.10 25.74 12.25
C PRO A 627 1.72 25.42 10.90
N LEU A 628 2.47 24.32 10.82
CA LEU A 628 3.35 24.04 9.69
C LEU A 628 2.63 24.03 8.32
N THR A 629 1.48 23.34 8.24
CA THR A 629 0.67 23.26 7.02
C THR A 629 0.03 24.60 6.66
N LEU A 630 -0.25 25.46 7.65
CA LEU A 630 -0.72 26.81 7.43
C LEU A 630 0.41 27.74 6.99
N GLY A 631 1.64 27.51 7.46
CA GLY A 631 2.84 28.19 6.99
C GLY A 631 3.11 27.91 5.50
N LEU A 632 2.96 26.65 5.06
CA LEU A 632 3.00 26.28 3.63
C LEU A 632 1.95 27.05 2.82
N CYS A 633 0.72 27.11 3.33
CA CYS A 633 -0.37 27.86 2.70
C CYS A 633 -0.06 29.35 2.59
N LEU A 634 0.44 29.96 3.67
CA LEU A 634 0.84 31.37 3.71
C LEU A 634 1.99 31.67 2.74
N GLY A 635 3.01 30.81 2.69
CA GLY A 635 4.13 30.97 1.76
C GLY A 635 3.71 30.89 0.30
N ALA A 636 2.80 29.97 -0.04
CA ALA A 636 2.20 29.91 -1.37
C ALA A 636 1.33 31.14 -1.66
N ALA A 637 0.49 31.54 -0.71
CA ALA A 637 -0.35 32.73 -0.86
C ALA A 637 0.51 33.98 -1.10
N ALA A 638 1.64 34.14 -0.41
CA ALA A 638 2.57 35.25 -0.65
C ALA A 638 3.11 35.33 -2.10
N ARG A 639 3.05 34.23 -2.86
CA ARG A 639 3.42 34.15 -4.28
C ARG A 639 2.25 34.24 -5.24
N LEU A 640 1.01 34.03 -4.77
CA LEU A 640 -0.17 34.08 -5.61
C LEU A 640 -0.56 35.54 -5.88
N PRO A 641 -0.52 36.00 -7.13
CA PRO A 641 -0.73 37.41 -7.46
C PRO A 641 -2.05 37.95 -6.91
N GLY A 642 -1.98 39.09 -6.24
CA GLY A 642 -3.15 39.82 -5.77
C GLY A 642 -3.77 39.32 -4.48
N THR A 643 -3.32 38.20 -3.90
CA THR A 643 -3.80 37.79 -2.56
C THR A 643 -3.28 38.74 -1.48
N ILE A 644 -3.96 38.82 -0.33
CA ILE A 644 -3.56 39.63 0.81
C ILE A 644 -2.12 39.32 1.28
N PRO A 645 -1.71 38.05 1.45
CA PRO A 645 -0.32 37.74 1.73
C PRO A 645 0.65 38.27 0.67
N ASN A 646 0.31 38.16 -0.62
CA ASN A 646 1.15 38.68 -1.71
C ASN A 646 1.25 40.22 -1.68
N GLN A 647 0.16 40.91 -1.37
CA GLN A 647 0.12 42.37 -1.24
C GLN A 647 0.99 42.88 -0.08
N LEU A 648 1.10 42.11 1.02
CA LEU A 648 1.82 42.51 2.23
C LEU A 648 3.25 41.97 2.34
N ALA A 649 3.61 41.01 1.50
CA ALA A 649 4.95 40.44 1.48
C ALA A 649 5.95 41.38 0.78
N VAL A 650 7.18 41.41 1.26
CA VAL A 650 8.29 42.20 0.67
C VAL A 650 9.42 41.30 0.21
N GLY A 651 10.18 41.71 -0.81
CA GLY A 651 11.38 41.01 -1.24
C GLY A 651 11.14 39.56 -1.68
N VAL A 652 9.97 39.29 -2.26
CA VAL A 652 9.59 37.98 -2.78
C VAL A 652 10.13 37.74 -4.20
N ASP A 653 10.44 38.80 -4.94
CA ASP A 653 11.03 38.72 -6.28
C ASP A 653 12.51 38.30 -6.21
N GLY A 654 12.90 37.27 -6.99
CA GLY A 654 14.30 36.85 -7.16
C GLY A 654 14.82 35.71 -6.25
N SER A 655 13.98 35.17 -5.36
CA SER A 655 14.23 33.94 -4.59
C SER A 655 12.99 33.06 -4.69
N ASP A 656 13.06 31.75 -4.51
CA ASP A 656 11.87 30.89 -4.35
C ASP A 656 11.42 30.79 -2.88
N THR A 657 12.27 31.25 -1.94
CA THR A 657 12.03 31.15 -0.50
C THR A 657 11.30 32.39 0.03
N ILE A 658 10.25 32.15 0.80
CA ILE A 658 9.47 33.10 1.59
C ILE A 658 9.78 32.84 3.07
N VAL A 659 10.33 33.84 3.74
CA VAL A 659 10.57 33.81 5.20
C VAL A 659 9.35 34.37 5.91
N VAL A 660 8.61 33.49 6.57
CA VAL A 660 7.44 33.81 7.39
C VAL A 660 7.90 34.13 8.81
N GLY A 661 7.67 35.36 9.28
CA GLY A 661 7.82 35.74 10.68
C GLY A 661 6.55 35.43 11.47
N HIS A 662 6.68 34.70 12.56
CA HIS A 662 5.60 34.38 13.50
C HIS A 662 6.05 34.66 14.95
N PRO A 663 5.17 34.67 15.96
CA PRO A 663 5.54 35.09 17.32
C PRO A 663 6.73 34.33 17.92
N GLY A 664 6.85 33.03 17.60
CA GLY A 664 7.95 32.19 18.06
C GLY A 664 9.23 32.17 17.21
N GLY A 665 9.37 32.98 16.15
CA GLY A 665 10.55 32.97 15.27
C GLY A 665 10.25 33.04 13.78
N LYS A 666 11.16 32.53 12.95
CA LYS A 666 11.05 32.52 11.48
C LYS A 666 10.81 31.11 10.93
N LEU A 667 10.15 31.04 9.78
CA LEU A 667 9.93 29.80 9.03
C LEU A 667 10.16 30.04 7.53
N ASP A 668 11.10 29.29 6.95
CA ASP A 668 11.42 29.36 5.53
C ASP A 668 10.56 28.39 4.72
N ILE A 669 9.80 28.93 3.78
CA ILE A 669 8.92 28.21 2.86
C ILE A 669 9.39 28.45 1.43
N ALA A 670 9.79 27.43 0.69
CA ALA A 670 9.94 27.61 -0.76
C ALA A 670 8.59 27.34 -1.44
N ALA A 671 8.18 28.19 -2.37
CA ALA A 671 6.91 28.03 -3.07
C ALA A 671 7.11 28.26 -4.56
N GLN A 672 6.85 27.20 -5.34
CA GLN A 672 6.91 27.23 -6.80
C GLN A 672 5.50 27.49 -7.35
N VAL A 673 5.34 28.65 -7.96
CA VAL A 673 4.07 29.10 -8.55
C VAL A 673 4.34 29.48 -10.00
N GLU A 674 3.65 28.82 -10.93
CA GLU A 674 3.70 29.09 -12.37
C GLU A 674 2.28 29.34 -12.87
N ASP A 675 2.06 30.43 -13.62
CA ASP A 675 0.75 30.80 -14.20
C ASP A 675 -0.42 30.79 -13.19
N GLY A 676 -0.15 31.18 -11.93
CA GLY A 676 -1.14 31.17 -10.85
C GLY A 676 -1.44 29.79 -10.25
N GLN A 677 -0.77 28.74 -10.71
CA GLN A 677 -0.84 27.38 -10.17
C GLN A 677 0.33 27.11 -9.22
N VAL A 678 0.02 26.56 -8.05
CA VAL A 678 1.03 26.12 -7.07
C VAL A 678 1.51 24.72 -7.43
N LEU A 679 2.71 24.62 -7.99
CA LEU A 679 3.30 23.33 -8.43
C LEU A 679 3.90 22.56 -7.26
N ALA A 680 4.57 23.27 -6.35
CA ALA A 680 5.17 22.69 -5.17
C ALA A 680 5.30 23.72 -4.04
N VAL A 681 5.21 23.23 -2.81
CA VAL A 681 5.62 23.99 -1.61
C VAL A 681 6.56 23.13 -0.78
N ASP A 682 7.71 23.68 -0.43
CA ASP A 682 8.76 22.97 0.27
C ASP A 682 9.00 23.61 1.65
N LEU A 683 9.09 22.77 2.68
CA LEU A 683 9.63 23.15 3.98
C LEU A 683 11.13 22.98 3.99
N SER A 684 11.87 24.06 4.28
CA SER A 684 13.32 23.99 4.48
C SER A 684 13.63 23.49 5.89
N ARG A 685 14.45 22.45 5.99
CA ARG A 685 14.90 21.83 7.25
C ARG A 685 16.37 21.45 7.17
N THR A 686 16.93 21.05 8.30
CA THR A 686 18.25 20.43 8.41
C THR A 686 18.11 19.08 9.12
N ALA A 687 19.09 18.20 8.94
CA ALA A 687 19.18 16.98 9.72
C ALA A 687 20.61 16.47 9.78
N ARG A 688 20.97 15.78 10.86
CA ARG A 688 22.23 15.05 10.97
C ARG A 688 22.06 13.83 11.85
N VAL A 689 22.81 12.77 11.56
CA VAL A 689 22.90 11.60 12.43
C VAL A 689 23.77 11.94 13.63
N LEU A 690 23.23 11.75 14.84
CA LEU A 690 23.97 11.98 16.09
C LEU A 690 24.71 10.72 16.56
N MET A 691 24.09 9.55 16.39
CA MET A 691 24.63 8.26 16.79
C MET A 691 24.01 7.15 15.92
N THR A 692 24.81 6.15 15.56
CA THR A 692 24.36 4.91 14.91
C THR A 692 24.77 3.74 15.79
N GLY A 693 23.86 2.81 16.05
CA GLY A 693 24.13 1.67 16.92
C GLY A 693 22.92 0.77 17.13
N SER A 694 23.02 -0.15 18.09
CA SER A 694 21.90 -1.00 18.53
C SER A 694 21.32 -0.46 19.84
N ALA A 695 20.00 -0.29 19.89
CA ALA A 695 19.29 -0.01 21.14
C ALA A 695 18.99 -1.34 21.86
N PHE A 696 19.20 -1.37 23.17
CA PHE A 696 18.87 -2.51 24.03
C PHE A 696 17.71 -2.09 24.94
N TYR A 697 16.71 -2.96 25.10
CA TYR A 697 15.52 -2.72 25.92
C TYR A 697 15.22 -3.92 26.82
#